data_AF-A0A7T0BYT4-F1
#
_entry.id   AF-A0A7T0BYT4-F1
#
_cell.length_a   1.000
_cell.length_b   1.000
_cell.length_c   1.000
_cell.angle_alpha   90.00
_cell.angle_beta   90.00
_cell.angle_gamma   90.00
#
_symmetry.space_group_name_H-M   'P 1'
#
loop_
_entity.id
_entity.type
_entity.pdbx_description
1 polymer ?
#
loop_
_entity_poly.entity_id
_entity_poly.type
_entity_poly.pdbx_seq_one_letter_code
_entity_poly.pdbx_strand_id
1 'polypeptide(L)'
;MNLNILTFNWHEPYICNLSRLNHTFFVVAPEVAPGKLREWDKRMRSLPGNCHLISPEQAREKLQEGDFDLVLAHNVKDLLWLKNFDLPKICVFHCRLSTEIALSETPIDKTEYLKKVKSLLQDVHPVFISQNKKNDWNLPGAVIPHGIDINDFPQYSGNESCILRVGNLLKEMDIARGYTRGEAIISGYPHATLGLNPGLPGSRLSESFKDLQEHYRQCRVYLNTLPPEYEDGYNLSLLEAMATGMPVISTVHPESPVIDGKNGYISDDTQYLRKKCGELLEDKEKAKELGLNSRSIVQEQFPMDRFLSSWTGEIELCIKNYLKTRGYDNERQKVPFSERKRKNILMDFVSHPATTAYYLERAFRQSHNVITCGAMINLDVIHQWDLGNLKWPIEPQDIFRGAGEKVDGVLKELPADWNPDFYFYVETGLSDVPVDLEKLSIPKVCYLIDTHIHLEKHFEIAKRFDVIFLAQKKYVDILRAQGNDQVFWLPLACDPDIHGKVETEKLWDVGFVGSVTPANPRRKKLLDFIGSRFDLKVDRKFMDEMARHFCESRIVFNNAIKNDLNMRVFEAMCTGSMLITDEAVGLEDLFEDQQHFVMYRDDSLLETIQYYLENPEQRETIAEEGRREVLAHHTYSHRANQMIDILDEIYRASEEDVEGSEPVSNVSNYYEHVRHDMLPLIPEEARSILEIGCGAGKTGQFLKESRGAFVAGVELNPDVAEEAKSVLDDVISGNIEEMDLPYEPGSFDCILCGDVLEHLVDPLKVLEKLKGLLVPGGKIVASIPNVQFFGVIHHLSEGNWTYQDEGILDRTHLRFFTLKEIKTLFENAGFEINEIQETLDPQYEEYKKSGQNCLKVGRVTINDLSEEELRRFFVFQYRFSAGLSETKPENEKKNISRDSVMKERQLNEAKTLEANGNWKEAIKVYGFILVEHPENLVSWKSKGNCHLQMQEFKESREAFKKAFELDPESPEIMMNLAVVSFQVRDYKEAEKWFERLLEFDSYKDKGLCGIGMLKQQVEANNEAIELFYKALQVNPENGIALSSLLKLAYLSGEFRLAESALENYLEIHPANLNMLFGLAGLYFEQDRLTEAREVLDQILIFDSSNNDALELLKKVEERLVFSKG
;
A
#
# COMPACT_ATOMS: atom_id res chain seq x y z
N MET A 1 -24.00 4.28 20.92
CA MET A 1 -24.24 5.06 19.69
C MET A 1 -24.98 4.15 18.71
N ASN A 2 -25.82 4.69 17.82
CA ASN A 2 -26.34 3.92 16.70
C ASN A 2 -25.70 4.50 15.44
N LEU A 3 -24.73 3.80 14.86
CA LEU A 3 -23.89 4.28 13.76
C LEU A 3 -24.38 3.72 12.43
N ASN A 4 -24.22 4.50 11.37
CA ASN A 4 -24.28 4.04 9.98
C ASN A 4 -22.89 3.59 9.54
N ILE A 5 -22.70 2.27 9.42
CA ILE A 5 -21.40 1.65 9.12
C ILE A 5 -21.42 1.09 7.70
N LEU A 6 -20.52 1.58 6.84
CA LEU A 6 -20.27 0.99 5.52
C LEU A 6 -19.27 -0.17 5.65
N THR A 7 -19.50 -1.30 4.98
CA THR A 7 -18.60 -2.46 4.99
C THR A 7 -18.52 -3.15 3.62
N PHE A 8 -17.30 -3.57 3.25
CA PHE A 8 -17.01 -4.23 1.96
C PHE A 8 -16.98 -5.77 2.05
N ASN A 9 -17.04 -6.34 3.26
CA ASN A 9 -17.02 -7.80 3.42
C ASN A 9 -18.36 -8.44 3.09
N TRP A 10 -18.29 -9.46 2.23
CA TRP A 10 -19.44 -10.21 1.78
C TRP A 10 -19.56 -11.62 2.40
N HIS A 11 -18.70 -11.97 3.35
CA HIS A 11 -18.74 -13.24 4.07
C HIS A 11 -19.91 -13.27 5.07
N GLU A 12 -21.00 -13.95 4.70
CA GLU A 12 -22.28 -13.88 5.41
C GLU A 12 -22.17 -14.21 6.92
N PRO A 13 -21.45 -15.27 7.35
CA PRO A 13 -21.30 -15.56 8.78
C PRO A 13 -20.65 -14.42 9.57
N TYR A 14 -19.68 -13.73 8.97
CA TYR A 14 -18.94 -12.67 9.64
C TYR A 14 -19.81 -11.42 9.82
N ILE A 15 -20.53 -11.02 8.77
CA ILE A 15 -21.49 -9.91 8.82
C ILE A 15 -22.65 -10.21 9.78
N CYS A 16 -23.15 -11.45 9.81
CA CYS A 16 -24.15 -11.85 10.81
C CYS A 16 -23.65 -11.67 12.25
N ASN A 17 -22.39 -11.97 12.53
CA ASN A 17 -21.80 -11.75 13.85
C ASN A 17 -21.63 -10.27 14.18
N LEU A 18 -21.11 -9.46 13.24
CA LEU A 18 -20.96 -8.01 13.41
C LEU A 18 -22.30 -7.30 13.61
N SER A 19 -23.36 -7.75 12.92
CA SER A 19 -24.69 -7.15 13.03
C SER A 19 -25.27 -7.16 14.45
N ARG A 20 -24.76 -8.04 15.33
CA ARG A 20 -25.15 -8.11 16.75
C ARG A 20 -24.67 -6.91 17.58
N LEU A 21 -23.79 -6.05 17.04
CA LEU A 21 -23.42 -4.75 17.64
C LEU A 21 -24.58 -3.74 17.66
N ASN A 22 -25.67 -4.02 16.95
CA ASN A 22 -26.88 -3.19 16.91
C ASN A 22 -26.64 -1.77 16.34
N HIS A 23 -25.74 -1.68 15.35
CA HIS A 23 -25.57 -0.54 14.44
C HIS A 23 -26.29 -0.82 13.11
N THR A 24 -26.47 0.20 12.27
CA THR A 24 -26.96 0.01 10.90
C THR A 24 -25.78 -0.30 9.99
N PHE A 25 -25.79 -1.45 9.31
CA PHE A 25 -24.73 -1.86 8.39
C PHE A 25 -25.19 -1.72 6.94
N PHE A 26 -24.36 -1.08 6.12
CA PHE A 26 -24.51 -1.03 4.69
C PHE A 26 -23.42 -1.89 4.07
N VAL A 27 -23.82 -3.01 3.48
CA VAL A 27 -22.92 -4.02 2.94
C VAL A 27 -22.84 -3.85 1.43
N VAL A 28 -21.65 -3.52 0.93
CA VAL A 28 -21.41 -3.30 -0.50
C VAL A 28 -21.44 -4.64 -1.22
N ALA A 29 -22.39 -4.81 -2.13
CA ALA A 29 -22.55 -6.01 -2.93
C ALA A 29 -21.55 -6.03 -4.08
N PRO A 30 -20.71 -7.08 -4.19
CA PRO A 30 -19.85 -7.20 -5.34
C PRO A 30 -20.72 -7.43 -6.58
N GLU A 31 -20.37 -6.74 -7.65
CA GLU A 31 -20.98 -6.94 -8.95
C GLU A 31 -20.40 -8.22 -9.56
N VAL A 32 -21.26 -9.18 -9.92
CA VAL A 32 -20.85 -10.48 -10.52
C VAL A 32 -21.04 -10.50 -12.04
N ALA A 33 -21.70 -9.48 -12.58
CA ALA A 33 -21.81 -9.14 -13.98
C ALA A 33 -22.39 -7.71 -14.09
N PRO A 34 -22.18 -6.96 -15.18
CA PRO A 34 -22.73 -5.63 -15.35
C PRO A 34 -24.25 -5.56 -15.08
N GLY A 35 -24.65 -4.69 -14.13
CA GLY A 35 -26.00 -4.52 -13.61
C GLY A 35 -26.50 -5.64 -12.69
N LYS A 36 -25.64 -6.59 -12.26
CA LYS A 36 -26.00 -7.74 -11.43
C LYS A 36 -25.09 -7.87 -10.22
N LEU A 37 -25.64 -7.54 -9.07
CA LEU A 37 -25.01 -7.73 -7.77
C LEU A 37 -25.09 -9.19 -7.32
N ARG A 38 -24.07 -9.67 -6.59
CA ARG A 38 -24.13 -10.96 -5.89
C ARG A 38 -25.34 -10.97 -4.96
N GLU A 39 -26.15 -12.02 -5.05
CA GLU A 39 -27.24 -12.20 -4.12
C GLU A 39 -26.74 -12.76 -2.78
N TRP A 40 -27.32 -12.29 -1.68
CA TRP A 40 -27.08 -12.85 -0.35
C TRP A 40 -27.65 -14.27 -0.27
N ASP A 41 -26.84 -15.27 0.09
CA ASP A 41 -27.31 -16.66 0.16
C ASP A 41 -28.16 -16.90 1.41
N LYS A 42 -29.46 -16.68 1.26
CA LYS A 42 -30.47 -16.89 2.31
C LYS A 42 -30.57 -18.34 2.80
N ARG A 43 -30.05 -19.32 2.04
CA ARG A 43 -30.00 -20.73 2.48
C ARG A 43 -28.89 -20.94 3.52
N MET A 44 -27.85 -20.11 3.48
CA MET A 44 -26.73 -20.14 4.43
C MET A 44 -26.99 -19.24 5.64
N ARG A 45 -27.38 -17.98 5.46
CA ARG A 45 -27.78 -17.14 6.60
C ARG A 45 -28.89 -16.20 6.17
N SER A 46 -29.83 -15.91 7.06
CA SER A 46 -30.77 -14.82 6.81
C SER A 46 -30.06 -13.47 6.93
N LEU A 47 -30.37 -12.53 6.05
CA LEU A 47 -29.86 -11.16 6.15
C LEU A 47 -30.39 -10.52 7.45
N PRO A 48 -29.51 -10.03 8.35
CA PRO A 48 -29.95 -9.34 9.56
C PRO A 48 -30.80 -8.11 9.26
N GLY A 49 -31.78 -7.80 10.12
CA GLY A 49 -32.72 -6.71 9.89
C GLY A 49 -32.11 -5.30 9.90
N ASN A 50 -30.92 -5.16 10.47
CA ASN A 50 -30.11 -3.95 10.50
C ASN A 50 -28.99 -3.94 9.44
N CYS A 51 -29.01 -4.87 8.48
CA CYS A 51 -28.09 -4.90 7.35
C CYS A 51 -28.83 -4.56 6.04
N HIS A 52 -28.27 -3.65 5.26
CA HIS A 52 -28.77 -3.22 3.96
C HIS A 52 -27.73 -3.53 2.89
N LEU A 53 -28.13 -4.27 1.86
CA LEU A 53 -27.26 -4.52 0.71
C LEU A 53 -27.38 -3.33 -0.25
N ILE A 54 -26.23 -2.78 -0.66
CA ILE A 54 -26.18 -1.63 -1.58
C ILE A 54 -25.17 -1.91 -2.70
N SER A 55 -25.37 -1.28 -3.86
CA SER A 55 -24.40 -1.35 -4.96
C SER A 55 -23.15 -0.48 -4.66
N PRO A 56 -22.03 -0.72 -5.35
CA PRO A 56 -20.87 0.17 -5.28
C PRO A 56 -21.20 1.64 -5.62
N GLU A 57 -22.08 1.87 -6.61
CA GLU A 57 -22.52 3.22 -7.00
C GLU A 57 -23.31 3.89 -5.89
N GLN A 58 -24.26 3.16 -5.28
CA GLN A 58 -25.04 3.65 -4.15
C GLN A 58 -24.15 3.95 -2.94
N ALA A 59 -23.15 3.11 -2.67
CA ALA A 59 -22.18 3.34 -1.60
C ALA A 59 -21.39 4.64 -1.84
N ARG A 60 -20.99 4.91 -3.09
CA ARG A 60 -20.23 6.10 -3.46
C ARG A 60 -21.06 7.38 -3.34
N GLU A 61 -22.30 7.35 -3.82
CA GLU A 61 -23.25 8.46 -3.67
C GLU A 61 -23.45 8.82 -2.20
N LYS A 62 -23.72 7.81 -1.35
CA LYS A 62 -23.90 8.01 0.08
C LYS A 62 -22.66 8.50 0.82
N LEU A 63 -21.47 8.08 0.41
CA LEU A 63 -20.23 8.64 0.95
C LEU A 63 -20.04 10.11 0.60
N GLN A 64 -20.42 10.52 -0.62
CA GLN A 64 -20.37 11.92 -1.04
C GLN A 64 -21.38 12.79 -0.28
N GLU A 65 -22.53 12.21 0.07
CA GLU A 65 -23.56 12.85 0.90
C GLU A 65 -23.19 12.92 2.40
N GLY A 66 -22.17 12.17 2.84
CA GLY A 66 -21.75 12.11 4.24
C GLY A 66 -22.64 11.22 5.14
N ASP A 67 -23.32 10.23 4.56
CA ASP A 67 -24.31 9.39 5.25
C ASP A 67 -23.72 8.37 6.26
N PHE A 68 -22.39 8.17 6.25
CA PHE A 68 -21.72 7.14 7.04
C PHE A 68 -20.87 7.73 8.16
N ASP A 69 -20.98 7.13 9.34
CA ASP A 69 -20.20 7.51 10.53
C ASP A 69 -18.83 6.79 10.58
N LEU A 70 -18.72 5.62 9.95
CA LEU A 70 -17.56 4.75 9.99
C LEU A 70 -17.52 3.83 8.76
N VAL A 71 -16.33 3.51 8.29
CA VAL A 71 -16.11 2.47 7.28
C VAL A 71 -15.29 1.31 7.82
N LEU A 72 -15.74 0.09 7.51
CA LEU A 72 -15.00 -1.16 7.70
C LEU A 72 -14.48 -1.64 6.33
N ALA A 73 -13.20 -1.36 6.08
CA ALA A 73 -12.42 -1.95 4.99
C ALA A 73 -11.90 -3.33 5.40
N HIS A 74 -11.63 -4.21 4.43
CA HIS A 74 -11.23 -5.60 4.66
C HIS A 74 -9.94 -6.01 3.95
N ASN A 75 -9.38 -5.10 3.17
CA ASN A 75 -8.11 -5.25 2.45
C ASN A 75 -7.64 -3.88 1.94
N VAL A 76 -6.47 -3.83 1.31
CA VAL A 76 -5.90 -2.60 0.74
C VAL A 76 -6.71 -2.07 -0.45
N LYS A 77 -7.39 -2.93 -1.22
CA LYS A 77 -8.24 -2.53 -2.36
C LYS A 77 -9.43 -1.68 -1.88
N ASP A 78 -10.04 -2.04 -0.76
CA ASP A 78 -11.11 -1.23 -0.16
C ASP A 78 -10.59 0.15 0.27
N LEU A 79 -9.37 0.21 0.83
CA LEU A 79 -8.75 1.50 1.21
C LEU A 79 -8.43 2.38 0.00
N LEU A 80 -8.05 1.79 -1.13
CA LEU A 80 -7.89 2.53 -2.40
C LEU A 80 -9.20 3.17 -2.84
N TRP A 81 -10.29 2.39 -2.80
CA TRP A 81 -11.62 2.88 -3.13
C TRP A 81 -12.07 4.02 -2.20
N LEU A 82 -11.63 4.00 -0.94
CA LEU A 82 -11.95 4.98 0.10
C LEU A 82 -10.98 6.17 0.19
N LYS A 83 -9.91 6.21 -0.62
CA LYS A 83 -8.76 7.13 -0.47
C LYS A 83 -9.16 8.60 -0.34
N ASN A 84 -10.22 9.02 -1.04
CA ASN A 84 -10.63 10.43 -1.14
C ASN A 84 -11.71 10.84 -0.13
N PHE A 85 -12.14 9.94 0.77
CA PHE A 85 -13.19 10.23 1.75
C PHE A 85 -12.60 10.43 3.15
N ASP A 86 -12.88 11.56 3.81
CA ASP A 86 -12.39 11.86 5.15
C ASP A 86 -13.42 11.52 6.23
N LEU A 87 -13.34 10.29 6.73
CA LEU A 87 -14.15 9.74 7.82
C LEU A 87 -13.35 8.65 8.56
N PRO A 88 -13.76 8.23 9.77
CA PRO A 88 -13.13 7.13 10.49
C PRO A 88 -13.11 5.84 9.65
N LYS A 89 -11.95 5.16 9.61
CA LYS A 89 -11.77 3.91 8.88
C LYS A 89 -11.11 2.86 9.76
N ILE A 90 -11.70 1.67 9.81
CA ILE A 90 -11.05 0.46 10.33
C ILE A 90 -10.73 -0.44 9.13
N CYS A 91 -9.51 -0.96 9.06
CA CYS A 91 -9.14 -1.98 8.08
C CYS A 91 -8.92 -3.32 8.77
N VAL A 92 -9.70 -4.33 8.39
CA VAL A 92 -9.67 -5.68 8.96
C VAL A 92 -8.84 -6.60 8.07
N PHE A 93 -7.68 -7.02 8.56
CA PHE A 93 -6.80 -7.91 7.80
C PHE A 93 -7.17 -9.39 8.05
N HIS A 94 -7.76 -10.02 7.03
CA HIS A 94 -8.18 -11.43 7.04
C HIS A 94 -7.10 -12.39 6.58
N CYS A 95 -6.13 -11.92 5.79
CA CYS A 95 -5.06 -12.71 5.22
C CYS A 95 -3.71 -12.32 5.83
N ARG A 96 -2.77 -13.27 5.82
CA ARG A 96 -1.36 -12.99 6.05
C ARG A 96 -0.80 -12.25 4.83
N LEU A 97 -0.02 -11.20 5.05
CA LEU A 97 0.69 -10.49 3.98
C LEU A 97 1.63 -11.45 3.22
N SER A 98 2.29 -12.36 3.93
CA SER A 98 3.12 -13.40 3.32
C SER A 98 2.34 -14.31 2.39
N THR A 99 1.04 -14.52 2.64
CA THR A 99 0.16 -15.32 1.78
C THR A 99 -0.28 -14.53 0.56
N GLU A 100 -0.64 -13.26 0.73
CA GLU A 100 -0.93 -12.36 -0.39
C GLU A 100 0.27 -12.25 -1.34
N ILE A 101 1.49 -12.16 -0.78
CA ILE A 101 2.74 -12.12 -1.56
C ILE A 101 3.05 -13.47 -2.20
N ALA A 102 2.92 -14.59 -1.47
CA ALA A 102 3.28 -15.90 -1.99
C ALA A 102 2.36 -16.41 -3.11
N LEU A 103 1.12 -15.92 -3.16
CA LEU A 103 0.19 -16.18 -4.26
C LEU A 103 0.48 -15.32 -5.51
N SER A 104 1.37 -14.32 -5.40
CA SER A 104 1.85 -13.55 -6.53
C SER A 104 2.87 -14.34 -7.35
N GLU A 105 2.69 -14.38 -8.67
CA GLU A 105 3.71 -14.91 -9.60
C GLU A 105 4.92 -13.96 -9.75
N THR A 106 4.79 -12.70 -9.29
CA THR A 106 5.90 -11.73 -9.27
C THR A 106 6.55 -11.70 -7.89
N PRO A 107 7.89 -11.66 -7.79
CA PRO A 107 8.58 -11.47 -6.52
C PRO A 107 8.23 -10.09 -5.96
N ILE A 108 7.36 -10.03 -4.96
CA ILE A 108 6.98 -8.80 -4.28
C ILE A 108 7.72 -8.75 -2.94
N ASP A 109 8.61 -7.78 -2.79
CA ASP A 109 9.25 -7.52 -1.50
C ASP A 109 8.22 -6.99 -0.49
N LYS A 110 8.23 -7.57 0.71
CA LYS A 110 7.26 -7.24 1.76
C LYS A 110 7.44 -5.82 2.29
N THR A 111 8.69 -5.38 2.45
CA THR A 111 9.00 -4.02 2.94
C THR A 111 8.61 -2.98 1.89
N GLU A 112 8.85 -3.28 0.62
CA GLU A 112 8.45 -2.45 -0.51
C GLU A 112 6.92 -2.36 -0.62
N TYR A 113 6.20 -3.48 -0.50
CA TYR A 113 4.73 -3.49 -0.47
C TYR A 113 4.20 -2.61 0.67
N LEU A 114 4.71 -2.79 1.90
CA LEU A 114 4.31 -1.98 3.06
C LEU A 114 4.64 -0.50 2.88
N LYS A 115 5.78 -0.17 2.26
CA LYS A 115 6.15 1.22 1.92
C LYS A 115 5.16 1.83 0.92
N LYS A 116 4.74 1.06 -0.08
CA LYS A 116 3.79 1.47 -1.12
C LYS A 116 2.40 1.73 -0.56
N VAL A 117 1.92 0.89 0.37
CA VAL A 117 0.59 1.06 0.97
C VAL A 117 0.57 1.97 2.20
N LYS A 118 1.74 2.44 2.67
CA LYS A 118 1.87 3.27 3.88
C LYS A 118 0.97 4.51 3.86
N SER A 119 0.84 5.17 2.72
CA SER A 119 -0.02 6.36 2.58
C SER A 119 -1.51 6.02 2.70
N LEU A 120 -1.93 4.84 2.24
CA LEU A 120 -3.31 4.36 2.37
C LEU A 120 -3.66 3.94 3.80
N LEU A 121 -2.65 3.52 4.56
CA LEU A 121 -2.80 3.15 5.97
C LEU A 121 -2.71 4.36 6.91
N GLN A 122 -2.48 5.55 6.40
CA GLN A 122 -2.51 6.78 7.19
C GLN A 122 -3.96 7.08 7.61
N ASP A 123 -4.15 7.42 8.89
CA ASP A 123 -5.48 7.67 9.50
C ASP A 123 -6.46 6.47 9.38
N VAL A 124 -5.92 5.26 9.20
CA VAL A 124 -6.68 3.99 9.24
C VAL A 124 -6.35 3.25 10.53
N HIS A 125 -7.37 2.69 11.18
CA HIS A 125 -7.23 1.89 12.39
C HIS A 125 -7.13 0.39 12.06
N PRO A 126 -5.95 -0.26 12.18
CA PRO A 126 -5.79 -1.65 11.77
C PRO A 126 -6.35 -2.62 12.81
N VAL A 127 -7.10 -3.62 12.34
CA VAL A 127 -7.62 -4.73 13.14
C VAL A 127 -7.21 -6.05 12.48
N PHE A 128 -6.70 -6.98 13.28
CA PHE A 128 -6.27 -8.30 12.85
C PHE A 128 -7.16 -9.38 13.47
N ILE A 129 -7.47 -10.44 12.74
CA ILE A 129 -8.28 -11.55 13.27
C ILE A 129 -7.46 -12.58 14.07
N SER A 130 -6.13 -12.46 14.06
CA SER A 130 -5.19 -13.31 14.79
C SER A 130 -3.90 -12.56 15.13
N GLN A 131 -3.14 -13.08 16.10
CA GLN A 131 -1.85 -12.51 16.44
C GLN A 131 -0.81 -12.84 15.35
N ASN A 132 -0.94 -13.98 14.69
CA ASN A 132 -0.11 -14.38 13.56
C ASN A 132 -0.21 -13.37 12.42
N LYS A 133 -1.42 -12.98 12.03
CA LYS A 133 -1.65 -11.97 10.98
C LYS A 133 -1.09 -10.61 11.37
N LYS A 134 -1.27 -10.19 12.61
CA LYS A 134 -0.68 -8.93 13.11
C LYS A 134 0.84 -8.94 13.01
N ASN A 135 1.49 -10.02 13.48
CA ASN A 135 2.94 -10.17 13.41
C ASN A 135 3.41 -10.20 11.95
N ASP A 136 2.65 -10.85 11.08
CA ASP A 136 2.98 -10.96 9.68
C ASP A 136 2.83 -9.62 8.93
N TRP A 137 1.81 -8.82 9.21
CA TRP A 137 1.71 -7.48 8.63
C TRP A 137 2.72 -6.49 9.25
N ASN A 138 3.19 -6.75 10.47
CA ASN A 138 4.07 -5.86 11.23
C ASN A 138 3.52 -4.43 11.36
N LEU A 139 2.21 -4.31 11.58
CA LEU A 139 1.51 -3.04 11.78
C LEU A 139 0.98 -2.95 13.23
N PRO A 140 0.94 -1.73 13.80
CA PRO A 140 0.22 -1.52 15.05
C PRO A 140 -1.28 -1.75 14.82
N GLY A 141 -1.97 -2.36 15.78
CA GLY A 141 -3.39 -2.66 15.65
C GLY A 141 -3.90 -3.62 16.71
N ALA A 142 -5.22 -3.73 16.81
CA ALA A 142 -5.86 -4.66 17.73
C ALA A 142 -5.97 -6.06 17.13
N VAL A 143 -6.02 -7.08 17.99
CA VAL A 143 -6.32 -8.45 17.57
C VAL A 143 -7.70 -8.81 18.10
N ILE A 144 -8.66 -9.03 17.19
CA ILE A 144 -10.02 -9.47 17.51
C ILE A 144 -10.27 -10.84 16.87
N PRO A 145 -10.09 -11.94 17.63
CA PRO A 145 -10.43 -13.28 17.17
C PRO A 145 -11.92 -13.42 16.85
N HIS A 146 -12.30 -14.40 16.03
CA HIS A 146 -13.70 -14.69 15.73
C HIS A 146 -14.53 -14.94 17.01
N GLY A 147 -15.77 -14.47 17.02
CA GLY A 147 -16.78 -14.84 18.01
C GLY A 147 -17.65 -15.98 17.49
N ILE A 148 -17.86 -17.01 18.31
CA ILE A 148 -18.75 -18.13 17.98
C ILE A 148 -19.84 -18.23 19.05
N ASP A 149 -21.10 -18.20 18.61
CA ASP A 149 -22.23 -18.53 19.47
C ASP A 149 -22.50 -20.03 19.37
N ILE A 150 -22.12 -20.77 20.41
CA ILE A 150 -22.30 -22.23 20.44
C ILE A 150 -23.77 -22.65 20.35
N ASN A 151 -24.72 -21.75 20.62
CA ASN A 151 -26.16 -22.04 20.50
C ASN A 151 -26.61 -22.11 19.04
N ASP A 152 -25.85 -21.50 18.13
CA ASP A 152 -26.07 -21.62 16.69
C ASP A 152 -25.65 -23.00 16.16
N PHE A 153 -25.06 -23.88 16.97
CA PHE A 153 -24.52 -25.17 16.52
C PHE A 153 -25.11 -26.34 17.32
N PRO A 154 -25.68 -27.35 16.64
CA PRO A 154 -26.28 -28.50 17.32
C PRO A 154 -25.22 -29.38 17.98
N GLN A 155 -25.63 -30.14 18.99
CA GLN A 155 -24.70 -31.01 19.72
C GLN A 155 -24.22 -32.19 18.88
N TYR A 156 -22.92 -32.46 18.95
CA TYR A 156 -22.22 -33.51 18.25
C TYR A 156 -22.79 -34.91 18.52
N SER A 157 -22.89 -35.70 17.45
CA SER A 157 -23.37 -37.09 17.49
C SER A 157 -22.33 -38.09 17.00
N GLY A 158 -21.47 -37.71 16.05
CA GLY A 158 -20.49 -38.60 15.43
C GLY A 158 -21.14 -39.89 14.96
N ASN A 159 -22.22 -39.85 14.18
CA ASN A 159 -22.88 -41.08 13.74
C ASN A 159 -22.20 -41.68 12.51
N GLU A 160 -21.61 -40.85 11.66
CA GLU A 160 -20.95 -41.24 10.44
C GLU A 160 -19.45 -41.45 10.70
N SER A 161 -18.93 -42.64 10.35
CA SER A 161 -17.49 -42.88 10.32
C SER A 161 -16.91 -42.21 9.08
N CYS A 162 -16.79 -40.89 9.15
CA CYS A 162 -16.39 -40.02 8.04
C CYS A 162 -15.52 -38.87 8.56
N ILE A 163 -14.44 -38.55 7.85
CA ILE A 163 -13.59 -37.36 8.10
C ILE A 163 -14.18 -36.18 7.33
N LEU A 164 -14.39 -35.04 7.99
CA LEU A 164 -14.90 -33.83 7.35
C LEU A 164 -13.77 -32.84 7.07
N ARG A 165 -13.78 -32.27 5.86
CA ARG A 165 -13.05 -31.06 5.48
C ARG A 165 -14.04 -30.02 4.98
N VAL A 166 -13.87 -28.77 5.38
CA VAL A 166 -14.67 -27.65 4.88
C VAL A 166 -13.74 -26.54 4.41
N GLY A 167 -13.86 -26.13 3.15
CA GLY A 167 -13.04 -25.09 2.55
C GLY A 167 -13.19 -25.02 1.04
N ASN A 168 -12.84 -23.87 0.47
CA ASN A 168 -12.86 -23.62 -0.97
C ASN A 168 -11.44 -23.64 -1.52
N LEU A 169 -11.30 -24.03 -2.79
CA LEU A 169 -10.05 -24.00 -3.55
C LEU A 169 -8.89 -24.68 -2.80
N LEU A 170 -9.17 -25.79 -2.12
CA LEU A 170 -8.22 -26.45 -1.23
C LEU A 170 -6.97 -26.90 -1.98
N LYS A 171 -7.16 -27.48 -3.17
CA LYS A 171 -6.05 -28.00 -4.00
C LYS A 171 -5.35 -26.88 -4.76
N GLU A 172 -6.12 -25.94 -5.28
CA GLU A 172 -5.65 -24.80 -6.05
C GLU A 172 -4.82 -23.85 -5.17
N MET A 173 -5.17 -23.71 -3.88
CA MET A 173 -4.40 -22.95 -2.89
C MET A 173 -3.66 -23.86 -1.90
N ASP A 174 -3.06 -24.96 -2.36
CA ASP A 174 -2.40 -25.95 -1.48
C ASP A 174 -1.38 -25.30 -0.53
N ILE A 175 -0.63 -24.29 -1.01
CA ILE A 175 0.35 -23.57 -0.20
C ILE A 175 -0.23 -22.95 1.07
N ALA A 176 -1.50 -22.50 1.05
CA ALA A 176 -2.18 -21.86 2.17
C ALA A 176 -3.25 -22.75 2.82
N ARG A 177 -3.67 -23.84 2.17
CA ARG A 177 -4.74 -24.74 2.63
C ARG A 177 -4.24 -26.12 3.05
N GLY A 178 -2.98 -26.45 2.74
CA GLY A 178 -2.31 -27.70 3.13
C GLY A 178 -3.05 -28.95 2.65
N TYR A 179 -3.59 -28.90 1.43
CA TYR A 179 -4.31 -29.99 0.78
C TYR A 179 -3.46 -31.25 0.61
N THR A 180 -2.25 -31.17 0.08
CA THR A 180 -1.37 -32.33 -0.15
C THR A 180 -1.11 -33.09 1.15
N ARG A 181 -0.90 -32.34 2.25
CA ARG A 181 -0.74 -32.93 3.58
C ARG A 181 -2.04 -33.54 4.09
N GLY A 182 -3.17 -32.86 3.89
CA GLY A 182 -4.50 -33.38 4.20
C GLY A 182 -4.81 -34.69 3.48
N GLU A 183 -4.52 -34.79 2.18
CA GLU A 183 -4.68 -36.01 1.39
C GLU A 183 -3.83 -37.16 1.93
N ALA A 184 -2.56 -36.90 2.28
CA ALA A 184 -1.69 -37.92 2.87
C ALA A 184 -2.24 -38.46 4.21
N ILE A 185 -2.93 -37.63 5.00
CA ILE A 185 -3.56 -38.04 6.26
C ILE A 185 -4.79 -38.91 5.98
N ILE A 186 -5.70 -38.49 5.09
CA ILE A 186 -7.02 -39.11 4.94
C ILE A 186 -7.12 -40.20 3.86
N SER A 187 -6.13 -40.32 2.98
CA SER A 187 -6.18 -41.24 1.81
C SER A 187 -6.63 -42.64 2.22
N GLY A 188 -7.63 -43.23 1.59
CA GLY A 188 -8.14 -44.56 1.96
C GLY A 188 -9.02 -44.63 3.22
N TYR A 189 -9.33 -43.51 3.87
CA TYR A 189 -10.42 -43.41 4.86
C TYR A 189 -11.68 -42.76 4.25
N PRO A 190 -12.88 -43.08 4.75
CA PRO A 190 -14.10 -42.38 4.33
C PRO A 190 -14.03 -40.91 4.73
N HIS A 191 -14.29 -40.02 3.78
CA HIS A 191 -14.22 -38.58 4.02
C HIS A 191 -15.22 -37.82 3.13
N ALA A 192 -15.61 -36.64 3.59
CA ALA A 192 -16.45 -35.69 2.88
C ALA A 192 -15.75 -34.33 2.82
N THR A 193 -15.83 -33.66 1.67
CA THR A 193 -15.31 -32.31 1.50
C THR A 193 -16.45 -31.37 1.09
N LEU A 194 -16.67 -30.31 1.86
CA LEU A 194 -17.67 -29.28 1.57
C LEU A 194 -17.00 -27.98 1.17
N GLY A 195 -17.46 -27.40 0.06
CA GLY A 195 -16.96 -26.15 -0.52
C GLY A 195 -16.76 -26.21 -2.03
N LEU A 196 -16.46 -25.06 -2.63
CA LEU A 196 -16.14 -24.91 -4.04
C LEU A 196 -14.71 -25.40 -4.30
N ASN A 197 -14.57 -26.63 -4.81
CA ASN A 197 -13.27 -27.24 -5.15
C ASN A 197 -13.36 -27.93 -6.52
N PRO A 198 -13.21 -27.18 -7.63
CA PRO A 198 -13.42 -27.69 -8.99
C PRO A 198 -12.55 -28.91 -9.35
N GLY A 199 -11.33 -28.99 -8.80
CA GLY A 199 -10.39 -30.09 -9.05
C GLY A 199 -10.41 -31.26 -8.05
N LEU A 200 -11.40 -31.32 -7.14
CA LEU A 200 -11.45 -32.31 -6.06
C LEU A 200 -12.66 -33.27 -6.18
N PRO A 201 -12.43 -34.55 -6.54
CA PRO A 201 -13.50 -35.54 -6.64
C PRO A 201 -14.29 -35.71 -5.35
N GLY A 202 -15.62 -35.70 -5.44
CA GLY A 202 -16.52 -35.86 -4.28
C GLY A 202 -16.73 -34.60 -3.43
N SER A 203 -16.10 -33.47 -3.78
CA SER A 203 -16.42 -32.18 -3.16
C SER A 203 -17.77 -31.66 -3.64
N ARG A 204 -18.54 -31.03 -2.74
CA ARG A 204 -19.77 -30.31 -3.10
C ARG A 204 -19.98 -29.07 -2.24
N LEU A 205 -20.76 -28.11 -2.72
CA LEU A 205 -21.28 -27.05 -1.87
C LEU A 205 -22.30 -27.61 -0.86
N SER A 206 -22.39 -26.96 0.31
CA SER A 206 -23.48 -27.24 1.24
C SER A 206 -24.80 -26.68 0.68
N GLU A 207 -25.89 -27.42 0.86
CA GLU A 207 -27.20 -27.03 0.33
C GLU A 207 -27.86 -25.92 1.16
N SER A 208 -27.50 -25.84 2.45
CA SER A 208 -27.99 -24.85 3.41
C SER A 208 -27.12 -24.87 4.65
N PHE A 209 -27.29 -23.88 5.52
CA PHE A 209 -26.60 -23.88 6.82
C PHE A 209 -26.93 -25.10 7.67
N LYS A 210 -28.17 -25.59 7.56
CA LYS A 210 -28.60 -26.79 8.25
C LYS A 210 -27.87 -28.04 7.75
N ASP A 211 -27.63 -28.13 6.44
CA ASP A 211 -26.82 -29.20 5.84
C ASP A 211 -25.38 -29.15 6.37
N LEU A 212 -24.77 -27.97 6.41
CA LEU A 212 -23.42 -27.77 6.97
C LEU A 212 -23.34 -28.14 8.45
N GLN A 213 -24.29 -27.66 9.27
CA GLN A 213 -24.40 -28.00 10.69
C GLN A 213 -24.57 -29.51 10.92
N GLU A 214 -25.32 -30.20 10.05
CA GLU A 214 -25.52 -31.64 10.18
C GLU A 214 -24.23 -32.41 9.87
N HIS A 215 -23.41 -31.96 8.90
CA HIS A 215 -22.10 -32.56 8.66
C HIS A 215 -21.16 -32.36 9.86
N TYR A 216 -21.09 -31.15 10.42
CA TYR A 216 -20.34 -30.90 11.66
C TYR A 216 -20.84 -31.73 12.84
N ARG A 217 -22.13 -32.09 12.86
CA ARG A 217 -22.73 -32.91 13.92
C ARG A 217 -22.51 -34.40 13.74
N GLN A 218 -22.53 -34.90 12.50
CA GLN A 218 -22.60 -36.34 12.20
C GLN A 218 -21.27 -36.97 11.84
N CYS A 219 -20.39 -36.27 11.11
CA CYS A 219 -19.06 -36.77 10.78
C CYS A 219 -18.22 -36.99 12.05
N ARG A 220 -17.26 -37.90 12.00
CA ARG A 220 -16.53 -38.36 13.20
C ARG A 220 -15.46 -37.39 13.67
N VAL A 221 -14.78 -36.75 12.72
CA VAL A 221 -13.55 -36.00 13.00
C VAL A 221 -13.33 -34.95 11.94
N TYR A 222 -12.95 -33.75 12.36
CA TYR A 222 -12.64 -32.64 11.47
C TYR A 222 -11.14 -32.62 11.18
N LEU A 223 -10.74 -32.40 9.92
CA LEU A 223 -9.34 -32.28 9.54
C LEU A 223 -8.97 -30.81 9.25
N ASN A 224 -7.90 -30.33 9.90
CA ASN A 224 -7.35 -28.99 9.68
C ASN A 224 -5.84 -29.04 9.43
N THR A 225 -5.40 -28.80 8.20
CA THR A 225 -4.00 -28.92 7.78
C THR A 225 -3.38 -27.59 7.37
N LEU A 226 -3.86 -26.49 7.94
CA LEU A 226 -3.40 -25.15 7.62
C LEU A 226 -1.90 -25.01 7.93
N PRO A 227 -1.08 -24.58 6.96
CA PRO A 227 0.35 -24.39 7.15
C PRO A 227 0.62 -23.10 7.94
N PRO A 228 1.39 -23.15 9.04
CA PRO A 228 1.63 -22.00 9.91
C PRO A 228 2.38 -20.87 9.24
N GLU A 229 3.03 -21.11 8.10
CA GLU A 229 3.72 -20.11 7.30
C GLU A 229 2.75 -19.18 6.54
N TYR A 230 1.52 -19.64 6.27
CA TYR A 230 0.58 -18.95 5.37
C TYR A 230 -0.82 -18.77 5.95
N GLU A 231 -1.18 -19.42 7.06
CA GLU A 231 -2.51 -19.26 7.63
C GLU A 231 -2.48 -19.41 9.16
N ASP A 232 -3.57 -18.97 9.80
CA ASP A 232 -3.77 -19.15 11.23
C ASP A 232 -3.97 -20.62 11.62
N GLY A 233 -3.78 -20.93 12.90
CA GLY A 233 -3.98 -22.28 13.45
C GLY A 233 -5.43 -22.73 13.50
N TYR A 234 -6.34 -21.85 13.09
CA TYR A 234 -7.77 -22.07 13.00
C TYR A 234 -8.37 -21.18 11.91
N ASN A 235 -9.47 -21.64 11.33
CA ASN A 235 -10.37 -20.82 10.52
C ASN A 235 -11.79 -20.91 11.12
N LEU A 236 -12.73 -20.14 10.55
CA LEU A 236 -14.10 -20.15 11.06
C LEU A 236 -14.70 -21.56 11.03
N SER A 237 -14.54 -22.31 9.93
CA SER A 237 -15.09 -23.67 9.78
C SER A 237 -14.57 -24.65 10.84
N LEU A 238 -13.30 -24.56 11.23
CA LEU A 238 -12.75 -25.32 12.35
C LEU A 238 -13.47 -24.98 13.65
N LEU A 239 -13.63 -23.69 13.96
CA LEU A 239 -14.28 -23.24 15.18
C LEU A 239 -15.77 -23.63 15.20
N GLU A 240 -16.45 -23.61 14.06
CA GLU A 240 -17.83 -24.07 13.89
C GLU A 240 -17.96 -25.59 14.14
N ALA A 241 -17.03 -26.40 13.60
CA ALA A 241 -16.97 -27.83 13.86
C ALA A 241 -16.69 -28.11 15.35
N MET A 242 -15.75 -27.39 15.96
CA MET A 242 -15.49 -27.50 17.39
C MET A 242 -16.69 -27.05 18.22
N ALA A 243 -17.47 -26.07 17.76
CA ALA A 243 -18.66 -25.59 18.43
C ALA A 243 -19.77 -26.64 18.50
N THR A 244 -19.94 -27.52 17.51
CA THR A 244 -20.84 -28.68 17.66
C THR A 244 -20.34 -29.66 18.72
N GLY A 245 -19.04 -29.67 18.98
CA GLY A 245 -18.33 -30.64 19.80
C GLY A 245 -17.68 -31.73 18.97
N MET A 246 -17.25 -31.44 17.74
CA MET A 246 -16.50 -32.37 16.90
C MET A 246 -15.02 -32.40 17.32
N PRO A 247 -14.39 -33.58 17.45
CA PRO A 247 -12.94 -33.66 17.69
C PRO A 247 -12.17 -33.31 16.41
N VAL A 248 -10.95 -32.79 16.59
CA VAL A 248 -10.13 -32.27 15.50
C VAL A 248 -8.83 -33.05 15.34
N ILE A 249 -8.40 -33.26 14.10
CA ILE A 249 -7.04 -33.65 13.74
C ILE A 249 -6.39 -32.44 13.06
N SER A 250 -5.27 -31.97 13.59
CA SER A 250 -4.61 -30.78 13.05
C SER A 250 -3.09 -30.89 12.95
N THR A 251 -2.50 -30.13 12.03
CA THR A 251 -1.07 -29.85 11.99
C THR A 251 -0.65 -28.91 13.12
N VAL A 252 0.62 -28.92 13.50
CA VAL A 252 1.11 -28.04 14.57
C VAL A 252 0.98 -26.58 14.15
N HIS A 253 0.33 -25.79 15.00
CA HIS A 253 0.30 -24.35 14.87
C HIS A 253 0.31 -23.71 16.28
N PRO A 254 1.15 -22.68 16.55
CA PRO A 254 1.26 -22.05 17.86
C PRO A 254 -0.06 -21.51 18.42
N GLU A 255 -0.89 -20.93 17.54
CA GLU A 255 -2.20 -20.35 17.88
C GLU A 255 -3.38 -21.34 17.71
N SER A 256 -3.11 -22.64 17.51
CA SER A 256 -4.22 -23.59 17.36
C SER A 256 -5.01 -23.72 18.66
N PRO A 257 -6.36 -23.73 18.63
CA PRO A 257 -7.19 -24.05 19.79
C PRO A 257 -7.21 -25.56 20.07
N VAL A 258 -6.55 -26.38 19.25
CA VAL A 258 -6.45 -27.83 19.43
C VAL A 258 -5.29 -28.15 20.37
N ILE A 259 -5.59 -28.85 21.45
CA ILE A 259 -4.65 -29.32 22.46
C ILE A 259 -4.55 -30.84 22.34
N ASP A 260 -3.34 -31.33 22.09
CA ASP A 260 -3.09 -32.76 21.85
C ASP A 260 -3.67 -33.63 22.98
N GLY A 261 -4.46 -34.63 22.59
CA GLY A 261 -5.09 -35.58 23.50
C GLY A 261 -6.25 -35.04 24.34
N LYS A 262 -6.64 -33.76 24.21
CA LYS A 262 -7.77 -33.18 24.97
C LYS A 262 -9.03 -32.96 24.14
N ASN A 263 -8.92 -32.22 23.05
CA ASN A 263 -10.03 -31.91 22.12
C ASN A 263 -9.73 -32.35 20.68
N GLY A 264 -8.64 -33.10 20.51
CA GLY A 264 -8.14 -33.53 19.22
C GLY A 264 -6.74 -34.09 19.32
N TYR A 265 -6.10 -34.27 18.17
CA TYR A 265 -4.67 -34.58 18.09
C TYR A 265 -3.98 -33.58 17.17
N ILE A 266 -2.79 -33.16 17.57
CA ILE A 266 -1.99 -32.19 16.86
C ILE A 266 -0.54 -32.69 16.73
N SER A 267 0.00 -32.68 15.51
CA SER A 267 1.35 -33.19 15.22
C SER A 267 1.81 -32.78 13.83
N ASP A 268 3.12 -32.72 13.61
CA ASP A 268 3.70 -32.59 12.28
C ASP A 268 3.98 -33.94 11.61
N ASP A 269 3.85 -35.04 12.36
CA ASP A 269 3.98 -36.39 11.82
C ASP A 269 2.67 -36.82 11.14
N THR A 270 2.67 -36.80 9.80
CA THR A 270 1.57 -37.24 8.95
C THR A 270 1.14 -38.68 9.23
N GLN A 271 2.07 -39.59 9.53
CA GLN A 271 1.74 -41.00 9.81
C GLN A 271 1.05 -41.13 11.17
N TYR A 272 1.48 -40.34 12.16
CA TYR A 272 0.81 -40.25 13.45
C TYR A 272 -0.62 -39.72 13.31
N LEU A 273 -0.82 -38.59 12.63
CA LEU A 273 -2.15 -38.01 12.43
C LEU A 273 -3.07 -38.97 11.69
N ARG A 274 -2.57 -39.63 10.65
CA ARG A 274 -3.28 -40.69 9.91
C ARG A 274 -3.73 -41.82 10.83
N LYS A 275 -2.85 -42.32 11.70
CA LYS A 275 -3.19 -43.35 12.70
C LYS A 275 -4.30 -42.85 13.64
N LYS A 276 -4.23 -41.59 14.09
CA LYS A 276 -5.25 -40.99 14.96
C LYS A 276 -6.60 -40.78 14.26
N CYS A 277 -6.62 -40.45 12.98
CA CYS A 277 -7.85 -40.49 12.18
C CYS A 277 -8.49 -41.88 12.22
N GLY A 278 -7.72 -42.93 11.95
CA GLY A 278 -8.21 -44.31 12.03
C GLY A 278 -8.78 -44.69 13.40
N GLU A 279 -8.05 -44.37 14.49
CA GLU A 279 -8.52 -44.60 15.86
C GLU A 279 -9.87 -43.92 16.14
N LEU A 280 -10.04 -42.66 15.72
CA LEU A 280 -11.29 -41.93 15.94
C LEU A 280 -12.44 -42.43 15.07
N LEU A 281 -12.16 -42.86 13.84
CA LEU A 281 -13.16 -43.48 12.94
C LEU A 281 -13.72 -44.79 13.48
N GLU A 282 -12.90 -45.57 14.20
CA GLU A 282 -13.29 -46.84 14.83
C GLU A 282 -13.93 -46.65 16.22
N ASP A 283 -13.46 -45.67 17.00
CA ASP A 283 -13.90 -45.45 18.40
C ASP A 283 -14.79 -44.20 18.54
N LYS A 284 -16.10 -44.44 18.45
CA LYS A 284 -17.14 -43.40 18.63
C LYS A 284 -17.10 -42.72 19.98
N GLU A 285 -16.91 -43.49 21.06
CA GLU A 285 -17.02 -42.95 22.42
C GLU A 285 -15.81 -42.06 22.72
N LYS A 286 -14.62 -42.46 22.29
CA LYS A 286 -13.41 -41.62 22.36
C LYS A 286 -13.55 -40.33 21.54
N ALA A 287 -14.12 -40.41 20.33
CA ALA A 287 -14.39 -39.22 19.52
C ALA A 287 -15.38 -38.26 20.21
N LYS A 288 -16.40 -38.80 20.89
CA LYS A 288 -17.39 -38.03 21.64
C LYS A 288 -16.81 -37.38 22.89
N GLU A 289 -15.95 -38.10 23.63
CA GLU A 289 -15.24 -37.58 24.80
C GLU A 289 -14.35 -36.38 24.44
N LEU A 290 -13.46 -36.54 23.44
CA LEU A 290 -12.61 -35.45 22.95
C LEU A 290 -13.46 -34.28 22.42
N GLY A 291 -14.54 -34.59 21.71
CA GLY A 291 -15.45 -33.61 21.15
C GLY A 291 -16.13 -32.69 22.18
N LEU A 292 -16.50 -33.21 23.36
CA LEU A 292 -17.05 -32.39 24.44
C LEU A 292 -16.08 -31.30 24.91
N ASN A 293 -14.78 -31.61 24.92
CA ASN A 293 -13.75 -30.63 25.25
C ASN A 293 -13.58 -29.58 24.14
N SER A 294 -13.75 -29.95 22.85
CA SER A 294 -13.74 -28.98 21.74
C SER A 294 -14.76 -27.87 21.93
N ARG A 295 -16.00 -28.22 22.27
CA ARG A 295 -17.09 -27.25 22.46
C ARG A 295 -16.84 -26.33 23.64
N SER A 296 -16.32 -26.87 24.74
CA SER A 296 -15.97 -26.10 25.94
C SER A 296 -14.85 -25.10 25.64
N ILE A 297 -13.82 -25.51 24.89
CA ILE A 297 -12.71 -24.64 24.47
C ILE A 297 -13.19 -23.49 23.58
N VAL A 298 -14.11 -23.74 22.63
CA VAL A 298 -14.69 -22.65 21.82
C VAL A 298 -15.45 -21.66 22.68
N GLN A 299 -16.27 -22.16 23.62
CA GLN A 299 -17.02 -21.32 24.55
C GLN A 299 -16.12 -20.44 25.43
N GLU A 300 -14.97 -20.97 25.86
CA GLU A 300 -14.02 -20.25 26.73
C GLU A 300 -13.14 -19.27 25.95
N GLN A 301 -12.62 -19.67 24.78
CA GLN A 301 -11.60 -18.90 24.05
C GLN A 301 -12.19 -17.93 23.02
N PHE A 302 -13.35 -18.27 22.42
CA PHE A 302 -13.99 -17.51 21.34
C PHE A 302 -15.44 -17.09 21.67
N PRO A 303 -15.75 -16.62 22.90
CA PRO A 303 -17.13 -16.25 23.24
C PRO A 303 -17.59 -15.03 22.45
N MET A 304 -18.83 -15.08 21.98
CA MET A 304 -19.46 -13.98 21.24
C MET A 304 -19.41 -12.65 22.00
N ASP A 305 -19.59 -12.64 23.32
CA ASP A 305 -19.55 -11.42 24.13
C ASP A 305 -18.17 -10.73 24.11
N ARG A 306 -17.07 -11.50 24.06
CA ARG A 306 -15.72 -10.95 23.92
C ARG A 306 -15.51 -10.35 22.54
N PHE A 307 -16.00 -11.02 21.49
CA PHE A 307 -15.95 -10.50 20.12
C PHE A 307 -16.67 -9.16 20.02
N LEU A 308 -17.90 -9.07 20.54
CA LEU A 308 -18.71 -7.85 20.50
C LEU A 308 -18.10 -6.72 21.33
N SER A 309 -17.65 -7.00 22.57
CA SER A 309 -17.02 -5.98 23.41
C SER A 309 -15.71 -5.46 22.84
N SER A 310 -14.89 -6.33 22.23
CA SER A 310 -13.65 -5.91 21.56
C SER A 310 -13.97 -5.01 20.35
N TRP A 311 -14.93 -5.38 19.52
CA TRP A 311 -15.36 -4.55 18.39
C TRP A 311 -15.91 -3.20 18.82
N THR A 312 -16.77 -3.16 19.84
CA THR A 312 -17.25 -1.89 20.40
C THR A 312 -16.09 -1.01 20.87
N GLY A 313 -15.12 -1.58 21.57
CA GLY A 313 -13.94 -0.84 22.03
C GLY A 313 -13.10 -0.26 20.89
N GLU A 314 -12.82 -1.05 19.85
CA GLU A 314 -12.02 -0.60 18.71
C GLU A 314 -12.78 0.40 17.82
N ILE A 315 -14.10 0.26 17.66
CA ILE A 315 -14.94 1.26 16.98
C ILE A 315 -14.89 2.60 17.72
N GLU A 316 -15.09 2.58 19.04
CA GLU A 316 -15.01 3.79 19.85
C GLU A 316 -13.62 4.41 19.83
N LEU A 317 -12.56 3.59 19.89
CA LEU A 317 -11.18 4.05 19.84
C LEU A 317 -10.83 4.67 18.48
N CYS A 318 -11.24 4.03 17.38
CA CYS A 318 -11.06 4.55 16.02
C CYS A 318 -11.72 5.93 15.88
N ILE A 319 -13.00 6.05 16.27
CA ILE A 319 -13.73 7.32 16.21
C ILE A 319 -13.06 8.38 17.11
N LYS A 320 -12.70 8.04 18.35
CA LYS A 320 -12.01 8.97 19.26
C LYS A 320 -10.66 9.44 18.70
N ASN A 321 -9.84 8.52 18.19
CA ASN A 321 -8.55 8.87 17.60
C ASN A 321 -8.71 9.73 16.35
N TYR A 322 -9.67 9.39 15.49
CA TYR A 322 -10.01 10.19 14.32
C TYR A 322 -10.44 11.61 14.72
N LEU A 323 -11.35 11.74 15.69
CA LEU A 323 -11.78 13.03 16.20
C LEU A 323 -10.60 13.81 16.81
N LYS A 324 -9.74 13.16 17.59
CA LYS A 324 -8.55 13.77 18.20
C LYS A 324 -7.56 14.28 17.16
N THR A 325 -7.22 13.50 16.13
CA THR A 325 -6.30 13.95 15.06
C THR A 325 -6.89 15.08 14.22
N ARG A 326 -8.20 15.30 14.30
CA ARG A 326 -8.95 16.38 13.68
C ARG A 326 -9.28 17.53 14.64
N GLY A 327 -8.66 17.56 15.82
CA GLY A 327 -8.71 18.68 16.77
C GLY A 327 -9.84 18.63 17.80
N TYR A 328 -10.60 17.53 17.87
CA TYR A 328 -11.62 17.30 18.89
C TYR A 328 -11.02 16.49 20.05
N ASP A 329 -10.30 17.16 20.97
CA ASP A 329 -9.72 16.54 22.17
C ASP A 329 -10.48 16.97 23.44
N ASN A 330 -11.04 16.00 24.17
CA ASN A 330 -11.66 16.24 25.48
C ASN A 330 -10.61 16.43 26.59
N GLU A 331 -9.33 16.10 26.34
CA GLU A 331 -8.21 16.25 27.26
C GLU A 331 -7.29 17.41 26.84
N ARG A 332 -7.67 18.63 27.26
CA ARG A 332 -6.93 19.92 27.23
C ARG A 332 -5.39 19.84 27.14
N GLN A 333 -4.81 19.50 25.99
CA GLN A 333 -3.42 19.84 25.65
C GLN A 333 -3.41 21.11 24.80
N LYS A 334 -2.67 22.13 25.26
CA LYS A 334 -2.43 23.35 24.48
C LYS A 334 -1.44 23.03 23.36
N VAL A 335 -1.94 22.49 22.25
CA VAL A 335 -1.18 22.38 21.01
C VAL A 335 -1.01 23.81 20.45
N PRO A 336 0.23 24.25 20.14
CA PRO A 336 0.54 25.53 19.50
C PRO A 336 -0.34 25.80 18.27
N PHE A 337 -0.63 27.07 17.95
CA PHE A 337 -1.54 27.39 16.84
C PHE A 337 -1.04 26.75 15.54
N SER A 338 0.27 26.85 15.29
CA SER A 338 0.97 26.34 14.12
C SER A 338 0.99 24.80 14.01
N GLU A 339 0.92 24.08 15.13
CA GLU A 339 1.00 22.61 15.17
C GLU A 339 -0.37 21.92 15.00
N ARG A 340 -1.47 22.68 14.99
CA ARG A 340 -2.82 22.13 14.82
C ARG A 340 -3.12 21.81 13.36
N LYS A 341 -3.34 20.52 13.07
CA LYS A 341 -3.73 20.02 11.74
C LYS A 341 -5.08 20.55 11.25
N ARG A 342 -6.05 20.76 12.14
CA ARG A 342 -7.33 21.41 11.85
C ARG A 342 -7.55 22.56 12.81
N LYS A 343 -7.96 23.72 12.28
CA LYS A 343 -8.34 24.88 13.09
C LYS A 343 -9.84 24.85 13.38
N ASN A 344 -10.22 25.32 14.56
CA ASN A 344 -11.59 25.67 14.89
C ASN A 344 -11.84 27.12 14.47
N ILE A 345 -12.67 27.32 13.46
CA ILE A 345 -12.92 28.62 12.83
C ILE A 345 -14.33 29.06 13.22
N LEU A 346 -14.42 30.16 13.98
CA LEU A 346 -15.70 30.84 14.18
C LEU A 346 -15.88 31.84 13.03
N MET A 347 -16.68 31.45 12.04
CA MET A 347 -16.81 32.17 10.78
C MET A 347 -18.06 33.06 10.78
N ASP A 348 -17.87 34.37 10.74
CA ASP A 348 -18.93 35.38 10.80
C ASP A 348 -19.20 36.03 9.44
N PHE A 349 -20.42 35.86 8.94
CA PHE A 349 -20.89 36.48 7.69
C PHE A 349 -22.42 36.54 7.65
N VAL A 350 -22.98 37.17 6.60
CA VAL A 350 -24.43 37.08 6.34
C VAL A 350 -24.72 35.83 5.52
N SER A 351 -25.48 34.87 6.08
CA SER A 351 -25.79 33.64 5.36
C SER A 351 -26.61 33.91 4.09
N HIS A 352 -26.01 33.60 2.94
CA HIS A 352 -26.64 33.53 1.63
C HIS A 352 -25.77 32.72 0.64
N PRO A 353 -26.34 31.76 -0.10
CA PRO A 353 -25.56 30.82 -0.93
C PRO A 353 -24.82 31.50 -2.10
N ALA A 354 -25.29 32.63 -2.60
CA ALA A 354 -24.62 33.37 -3.69
C ALA A 354 -23.58 34.39 -3.19
N THR A 355 -22.77 34.03 -2.20
CA THR A 355 -21.72 34.92 -1.67
C THR A 355 -20.38 34.20 -1.55
N THR A 356 -19.28 34.95 -1.63
CA THR A 356 -17.92 34.40 -1.45
C THR A 356 -17.72 33.74 -0.10
N ALA A 357 -18.43 34.20 0.94
CA ALA A 357 -18.39 33.59 2.26
C ALA A 357 -18.86 32.13 2.23
N TYR A 358 -19.91 31.82 1.47
CA TYR A 358 -20.42 30.46 1.32
C TYR A 358 -19.39 29.52 0.65
N TYR A 359 -18.68 30.00 -0.39
CA TYR A 359 -17.63 29.20 -1.02
C TYR A 359 -16.43 28.96 -0.11
N LEU A 360 -16.04 29.97 0.68
CA LEU A 360 -14.99 29.83 1.68
C LEU A 360 -15.40 28.89 2.81
N GLU A 361 -16.64 28.96 3.27
CA GLU A 361 -17.17 28.04 4.27
C GLU A 361 -17.05 26.59 3.79
N ARG A 362 -17.54 26.30 2.58
CA ARG A 362 -17.43 24.99 1.94
C ARG A 362 -15.97 24.53 1.86
N ALA A 363 -15.07 25.41 1.45
CA ALA A 363 -13.64 25.12 1.38
C ALA A 363 -13.03 24.83 2.77
N PHE A 364 -13.30 25.66 3.78
CA PHE A 364 -12.79 25.44 5.12
C PHE A 364 -13.34 24.15 5.75
N ARG A 365 -14.60 23.80 5.52
CA ARG A 365 -15.20 22.55 6.05
C ARG A 365 -14.53 21.28 5.51
N GLN A 366 -13.83 21.34 4.36
CA GLN A 366 -13.09 20.19 3.82
C GLN A 366 -11.89 19.79 4.70
N SER A 367 -11.25 20.76 5.36
CA SER A 367 -9.98 20.56 6.07
C SER A 367 -9.96 21.13 7.49
N HIS A 368 -11.01 21.83 7.93
CA HIS A 368 -11.08 22.53 9.21
C HIS A 368 -12.48 22.44 9.83
N ASN A 369 -12.56 22.78 11.12
CA ASN A 369 -13.82 22.72 11.87
C ASN A 369 -14.44 24.11 11.85
N VAL A 370 -15.60 24.27 11.23
CA VAL A 370 -16.27 25.57 11.07
C VAL A 370 -17.57 25.57 11.87
N ILE A 371 -17.73 26.58 12.73
CA ILE A 371 -19.03 26.98 13.23
C ILE A 371 -19.31 28.36 12.66
N THR A 372 -20.46 28.50 11.98
CA THR A 372 -20.85 29.77 11.38
C THR A 372 -21.70 30.61 12.32
N CYS A 373 -21.52 31.92 12.26
CA CYS A 373 -22.35 32.87 12.96
C CYS A 373 -22.68 34.10 12.12
N GLY A 374 -23.69 34.86 12.55
CA GLY A 374 -24.07 36.10 11.87
C GLY A 374 -25.55 36.15 11.53
N ALA A 375 -25.92 37.16 10.74
CA ALA A 375 -27.29 37.37 10.34
C ALA A 375 -27.65 36.49 9.14
N MET A 376 -28.94 36.24 8.95
CA MET A 376 -29.44 35.73 7.66
C MET A 376 -29.78 36.92 6.76
N ILE A 377 -29.66 36.74 5.45
CA ILE A 377 -30.15 37.73 4.49
C ILE A 377 -31.64 38.01 4.75
N ASN A 378 -32.04 39.27 4.68
CA ASN A 378 -33.45 39.64 4.87
C ASN A 378 -34.20 39.72 3.52
N LEU A 379 -35.53 39.69 3.58
CA LEU A 379 -36.39 39.72 2.39
C LEU A 379 -36.20 40.98 1.55
N ASP A 380 -35.95 42.13 2.19
CA ASP A 380 -35.74 43.40 1.49
C ASP A 380 -34.51 43.34 0.58
N VAL A 381 -33.41 42.74 1.06
CA VAL A 381 -32.19 42.54 0.27
C VAL A 381 -32.42 41.50 -0.83
N ILE A 382 -33.13 40.39 -0.55
CA ILE A 382 -33.50 39.40 -1.58
C ILE A 382 -34.27 40.08 -2.72
N HIS A 383 -35.22 40.96 -2.40
CA HIS A 383 -35.96 41.72 -3.40
C HIS A 383 -35.09 42.76 -4.12
N GLN A 384 -34.31 43.55 -3.38
CA GLN A 384 -33.45 44.59 -3.93
C GLN A 384 -32.37 44.02 -4.86
N TRP A 385 -31.84 42.86 -4.51
CA TRP A 385 -30.78 42.18 -5.25
C TRP A 385 -31.34 41.17 -6.25
N ASP A 386 -32.65 41.12 -6.47
CA ASP A 386 -33.32 40.21 -7.42
C ASP A 386 -32.88 38.74 -7.27
N LEU A 387 -32.81 38.29 -6.01
CA LEU A 387 -32.40 36.94 -5.63
C LEU A 387 -33.60 35.98 -5.53
N GLY A 388 -34.81 36.47 -5.78
CA GLY A 388 -36.06 35.71 -5.59
C GLY A 388 -36.22 34.48 -6.50
N ASN A 389 -35.41 34.37 -7.56
CA ASN A 389 -35.40 33.22 -8.47
C ASN A 389 -34.24 32.24 -8.20
N LEU A 390 -33.41 32.48 -7.17
CA LEU A 390 -32.30 31.60 -6.82
C LEU A 390 -32.85 30.25 -6.31
N LYS A 391 -32.58 29.17 -7.03
CA LYS A 391 -33.05 27.81 -6.70
C LYS A 391 -32.12 27.05 -5.75
N TRP A 392 -31.39 27.77 -4.90
CA TRP A 392 -30.49 27.18 -3.92
C TRP A 392 -31.08 27.29 -2.51
N PRO A 393 -30.95 26.24 -1.68
CA PRO A 393 -31.35 26.31 -0.29
C PRO A 393 -30.52 27.37 0.43
N ILE A 394 -31.18 28.19 1.25
CA ILE A 394 -30.50 29.10 2.17
C ILE A 394 -30.32 28.33 3.48
N GLU A 395 -29.08 28.02 3.83
CA GLU A 395 -28.75 27.37 5.09
C GLU A 395 -28.70 28.40 6.22
N PRO A 396 -29.37 28.19 7.36
CA PRO A 396 -29.23 29.09 8.50
C PRO A 396 -27.80 29.03 9.05
N GLN A 397 -27.35 30.10 9.71
CA GLN A 397 -26.10 30.05 10.48
C GLN A 397 -26.22 29.02 11.60
N ASP A 398 -25.11 28.36 11.94
CA ASP A 398 -25.05 27.44 13.09
C ASP A 398 -25.48 28.16 14.38
N ILE A 399 -25.05 29.42 14.53
CA ILE A 399 -25.46 30.32 15.62
C ILE A 399 -25.91 31.67 15.04
N PHE A 400 -27.17 32.04 15.28
CA PHE A 400 -27.67 33.33 14.84
C PHE A 400 -27.04 34.48 15.63
N ARG A 401 -26.51 35.49 14.93
CA ARG A 401 -26.07 36.76 15.52
C ARG A 401 -26.65 37.92 14.71
N GLY A 402 -27.57 38.67 15.30
CA GLY A 402 -28.18 39.84 14.67
C GLY A 402 -27.18 40.96 14.38
N ALA A 403 -27.58 41.89 13.50
CA ALA A 403 -26.80 43.09 13.22
C ALA A 403 -26.59 43.91 14.52
N GLY A 404 -25.33 44.28 14.81
CA GLY A 404 -24.95 44.98 16.04
C GLY A 404 -24.94 44.13 17.33
N GLU A 405 -25.29 42.84 17.26
CA GLU A 405 -25.22 41.96 18.43
C GLU A 405 -23.77 41.57 18.76
N LYS A 406 -23.59 41.18 20.03
CA LYS A 406 -22.30 40.88 20.65
C LYS A 406 -21.83 39.47 20.35
N VAL A 407 -20.53 39.30 20.13
CA VAL A 407 -19.92 37.96 19.94
C VAL A 407 -19.93 37.13 21.23
N ASP A 408 -19.96 37.76 22.41
CA ASP A 408 -20.09 37.08 23.72
C ASP A 408 -21.37 36.23 23.84
N GLY A 409 -22.44 36.56 23.10
CA GLY A 409 -23.63 35.72 23.00
C GLY A 409 -23.35 34.42 22.24
N VAL A 410 -22.72 34.56 21.07
CA VAL A 410 -22.31 33.43 20.21
C VAL A 410 -21.39 32.47 20.95
N LEU A 411 -20.38 32.99 21.66
CA LEU A 411 -19.43 32.16 22.41
C LEU A 411 -20.09 31.27 23.48
N LYS A 412 -21.26 31.67 24.03
CA LYS A 412 -21.98 30.89 25.04
C LYS A 412 -22.83 29.77 24.44
N GLU A 413 -23.12 29.84 23.15
CA GLU A 413 -23.89 28.83 22.42
C GLU A 413 -22.99 27.79 21.73
N LEU A 414 -21.67 28.00 21.75
CA LEU A 414 -20.71 27.00 21.27
C LEU A 414 -20.82 25.70 22.09
N PRO A 415 -20.63 24.53 21.45
CA PRO A 415 -20.60 23.25 22.15
C PRO A 415 -19.63 23.27 23.34
N ALA A 416 -19.99 22.57 24.42
CA ALA A 416 -19.09 22.37 25.55
C ALA A 416 -17.80 21.73 25.01
N ASP A 417 -16.67 22.41 25.22
CA ASP A 417 -15.32 22.06 24.75
C ASP A 417 -14.94 22.48 23.32
N TRP A 418 -15.79 23.22 22.59
CA TRP A 418 -15.41 23.86 21.33
C TRP A 418 -14.93 25.30 21.56
N ASN A 419 -13.67 25.59 21.24
CA ASN A 419 -13.11 26.95 21.31
C ASN A 419 -12.53 27.34 19.94
N PRO A 420 -12.84 28.53 19.43
CA PRO A 420 -12.27 29.00 18.16
C PRO A 420 -10.78 29.31 18.30
N ASP A 421 -10.00 28.83 17.33
CA ASP A 421 -8.60 29.18 17.14
C ASP A 421 -8.46 30.58 16.56
N PHE A 422 -9.39 30.99 15.71
CA PHE A 422 -9.51 32.37 15.28
C PHE A 422 -10.96 32.71 14.94
N TYR A 423 -11.27 33.99 15.05
CA TYR A 423 -12.51 34.58 14.58
C TYR A 423 -12.30 35.07 13.15
N PHE A 424 -13.12 34.59 12.21
CA PHE A 424 -12.99 34.91 10.80
C PHE A 424 -14.20 35.65 10.27
N TYR A 425 -14.04 36.92 9.92
CA TYR A 425 -15.11 37.75 9.37
C TYR A 425 -14.99 37.87 7.86
N VAL A 426 -16.04 37.50 7.12
CA VAL A 426 -16.10 37.73 5.67
C VAL A 426 -17.08 38.87 5.40
N GLU A 427 -16.56 39.97 4.85
CA GLU A 427 -17.38 41.12 4.51
C GLU A 427 -18.23 40.82 3.27
N THR A 428 -19.55 40.81 3.44
CA THR A 428 -20.52 40.57 2.37
C THR A 428 -21.21 41.86 1.87
N GLY A 429 -20.84 43.02 2.42
CA GLY A 429 -21.54 44.28 2.19
C GLY A 429 -22.84 44.45 3.00
N LEU A 430 -23.27 43.39 3.69
CA LEU A 430 -24.55 43.32 4.42
C LEU A 430 -24.38 43.15 5.94
N SER A 431 -23.19 42.78 6.40
CA SER A 431 -22.88 42.55 7.80
C SER A 431 -22.25 43.77 8.48
N ASP A 432 -22.48 43.83 9.79
CA ASP A 432 -21.78 44.72 10.71
C ASP A 432 -20.81 43.92 11.58
N VAL A 433 -19.64 44.51 11.83
CA VAL A 433 -18.61 43.95 12.72
C VAL A 433 -19.10 44.01 14.18
N PRO A 434 -19.05 42.92 14.97
CA PRO A 434 -19.54 42.90 16.36
C PRO A 434 -18.94 44.03 17.21
N VAL A 435 -19.75 44.69 18.04
CA VAL A 435 -19.31 45.86 18.83
C VAL A 435 -18.28 45.53 19.90
N ASP A 436 -18.21 44.28 20.35
CA ASP A 436 -17.33 43.80 21.41
C ASP A 436 -16.20 42.89 20.89
N LEU A 437 -15.92 42.93 19.58
CA LEU A 437 -14.87 42.15 18.94
C LEU A 437 -13.50 42.30 19.63
N GLU A 438 -13.17 43.51 20.11
CA GLU A 438 -11.92 43.83 20.80
C GLU A 438 -11.72 43.05 22.11
N LYS A 439 -12.77 42.45 22.67
CA LYS A 439 -12.70 41.63 23.88
C LYS A 439 -12.22 40.20 23.60
N LEU A 440 -12.21 39.78 22.35
CA LEU A 440 -11.73 38.45 21.97
C LEU A 440 -10.20 38.40 22.10
N SER A 441 -9.72 37.46 22.92
CA SER A 441 -8.29 37.19 23.13
C SER A 441 -7.68 36.27 22.06
N ILE A 442 -8.45 35.91 21.03
CA ILE A 442 -8.02 35.07 19.91
C ILE A 442 -7.70 35.94 18.69
N PRO A 443 -6.92 35.42 17.72
CA PRO A 443 -6.74 36.04 16.42
C PRO A 443 -8.06 36.45 15.77
N LYS A 444 -8.12 37.69 15.30
CA LYS A 444 -9.23 38.28 14.56
C LYS A 444 -8.79 38.46 13.12
N VAL A 445 -9.38 37.69 12.21
CA VAL A 445 -9.05 37.67 10.79
C VAL A 445 -10.24 38.20 10.00
N CYS A 446 -10.01 39.04 8.99
CA CYS A 446 -11.07 39.42 8.06
C CYS A 446 -10.67 39.26 6.60
N TYR A 447 -11.66 38.93 5.75
CA TYR A 447 -11.54 38.97 4.31
C TYR A 447 -12.45 40.05 3.72
N LEU A 448 -11.84 41.05 3.07
CA LEU A 448 -12.56 42.21 2.53
C LEU A 448 -12.59 42.16 1.00
N ILE A 449 -13.81 42.30 0.46
CA ILE A 449 -14.12 42.15 -0.96
C ILE A 449 -14.81 43.44 -1.44
N ASP A 450 -14.49 43.86 -2.66
CA ASP A 450 -14.98 45.10 -3.29
C ASP A 450 -14.48 46.38 -2.62
N THR A 451 -13.21 46.35 -2.18
CA THR A 451 -12.51 47.51 -1.58
C THR A 451 -12.50 48.72 -2.52
N HIS A 452 -12.51 48.49 -3.82
CA HIS A 452 -12.60 49.53 -4.82
C HIS A 452 -13.92 50.33 -4.78
N ILE A 453 -14.98 49.78 -4.19
CA ILE A 453 -16.28 50.44 -3.98
C ILE A 453 -16.37 50.95 -2.54
N HIS A 454 -15.90 50.16 -1.56
CA HIS A 454 -16.12 50.36 -0.13
C HIS A 454 -14.87 50.78 0.66
N LEU A 455 -13.91 51.46 0.02
CA LEU A 455 -12.60 51.79 0.61
C LEU A 455 -12.67 52.40 2.02
N GLU A 456 -13.50 53.43 2.22
CA GLU A 456 -13.64 54.10 3.52
C GLU A 456 -14.20 53.15 4.60
N LYS A 457 -15.21 52.34 4.26
CA LYS A 457 -15.78 51.33 5.16
C LYS A 457 -14.72 50.28 5.53
N HIS A 458 -13.96 49.83 4.55
CA HIS A 458 -12.92 48.81 4.74
C HIS A 458 -11.77 49.29 5.62
N PHE A 459 -11.41 50.57 5.57
CA PHE A 459 -10.46 51.14 6.52
C PHE A 459 -10.95 51.03 7.97
N GLU A 460 -12.22 51.36 8.22
CA GLU A 460 -12.78 51.27 9.58
C GLU A 460 -12.93 49.83 10.05
N ILE A 461 -13.25 48.88 9.16
CA ILE A 461 -13.27 47.45 9.47
C ILE A 461 -11.85 46.97 9.80
N ALA A 462 -10.87 47.23 8.93
CA ALA A 462 -9.51 46.72 9.04
C ALA A 462 -8.81 47.12 10.35
N LYS A 463 -9.16 48.27 10.96
CA LYS A 463 -8.63 48.70 12.27
C LYS A 463 -8.99 47.77 13.44
N ARG A 464 -9.97 46.89 13.26
CA ARG A 464 -10.54 46.03 14.32
C ARG A 464 -10.09 44.58 14.24
N PHE A 465 -9.25 44.25 13.25
CA PHE A 465 -8.77 42.90 12.97
C PHE A 465 -7.24 42.86 13.00
N ASP A 466 -6.69 41.71 13.38
CA ASP A 466 -5.26 41.48 13.50
C ASP A 466 -4.63 41.13 12.13
N VAL A 467 -5.37 40.40 11.28
CA VAL A 467 -4.92 39.97 9.95
C VAL A 467 -6.00 40.28 8.91
N ILE A 468 -5.61 40.92 7.81
CA ILE A 468 -6.52 41.40 6.77
C ILE A 468 -6.16 40.77 5.43
N PHE A 469 -7.08 39.98 4.86
CA PHE A 469 -7.00 39.51 3.49
C PHE A 469 -7.83 40.44 2.58
N LEU A 470 -7.28 40.81 1.42
CA LEU A 470 -7.95 41.66 0.43
C LEU A 470 -8.06 40.96 -0.93
N ALA A 471 -9.26 40.97 -1.52
CA ALA A 471 -9.48 40.50 -2.88
C ALA A 471 -8.76 41.38 -3.94
N GLN A 472 -8.76 42.69 -3.75
CA GLN A 472 -8.21 43.66 -4.70
C GLN A 472 -6.77 44.07 -4.35
N LYS A 473 -5.81 43.58 -5.16
CA LYS A 473 -4.36 43.80 -5.00
C LYS A 473 -3.96 45.26 -4.80
N LYS A 474 -4.54 46.16 -5.61
CA LYS A 474 -4.22 47.59 -5.63
C LYS A 474 -4.30 48.28 -4.27
N TYR A 475 -5.18 47.80 -3.37
CA TYR A 475 -5.44 48.45 -2.10
C TYR A 475 -4.64 47.87 -0.93
N VAL A 476 -3.84 46.82 -1.15
CA VAL A 476 -3.01 46.20 -0.11
C VAL A 476 -2.02 47.20 0.48
N ASP A 477 -1.20 47.84 -0.37
CA ASP A 477 -0.21 48.82 0.10
C ASP A 477 -0.86 50.09 0.64
N ILE A 478 -2.05 50.44 0.14
CA ILE A 478 -2.84 51.58 0.62
C ILE A 478 -3.30 51.32 2.07
N LEU A 479 -3.79 50.11 2.37
CA LEU A 479 -4.19 49.75 3.74
C LEU A 479 -2.97 49.61 4.66
N ARG A 480 -1.85 49.06 4.17
CA ARG A 480 -0.60 49.00 4.96
C ARG A 480 -0.10 50.36 5.39
N ALA A 481 -0.12 51.33 4.47
CA ALA A 481 0.28 52.71 4.76
C ALA A 481 -0.58 53.43 5.84
N GLN A 482 -1.72 52.85 6.25
CA GLN A 482 -2.57 53.38 7.33
C GLN A 482 -2.27 52.76 8.71
N GLY A 483 -1.22 51.95 8.84
CA GLY A 483 -0.75 51.42 10.12
C GLY A 483 -1.14 49.96 10.42
N ASN A 484 -1.55 49.19 9.40
CA ASN A 484 -1.79 47.75 9.51
C ASN A 484 -0.74 46.98 8.70
N ASP A 485 0.27 46.42 9.35
CA ASP A 485 1.35 45.73 8.62
C ASP A 485 0.92 44.35 8.07
N GLN A 486 -0.06 43.70 8.71
CA GLN A 486 -0.55 42.34 8.39
C GLN A 486 -1.71 42.35 7.37
N VAL A 487 -1.47 42.95 6.21
CA VAL A 487 -2.44 42.98 5.09
C VAL A 487 -1.91 42.15 3.94
N PHE A 488 -2.70 41.20 3.41
CA PHE A 488 -2.28 40.25 2.38
C PHE A 488 -3.21 40.30 1.17
N TRP A 489 -2.63 40.22 -0.03
CA TRP A 489 -3.42 40.01 -1.24
C TRP A 489 -3.87 38.55 -1.29
N LEU A 490 -5.18 38.33 -1.35
CA LEU A 490 -5.76 37.02 -1.55
C LEU A 490 -6.86 37.14 -2.62
N PRO A 491 -6.58 36.76 -3.88
CA PRO A 491 -7.54 36.96 -4.96
C PRO A 491 -8.77 36.06 -4.81
N LEU A 492 -9.84 36.43 -5.51
CA LEU A 492 -11.03 35.58 -5.65
C LEU A 492 -10.68 34.24 -6.35
N ALA A 493 -11.66 33.33 -6.37
CA ALA A 493 -11.47 31.96 -6.83
C ALA A 493 -12.81 31.37 -7.34
N CYS A 494 -12.77 30.12 -7.80
CA CYS A 494 -13.96 29.32 -8.11
C CYS A 494 -14.18 28.17 -7.12
N ASP A 495 -15.42 27.66 -7.09
CA ASP A 495 -15.79 26.37 -6.49
C ASP A 495 -16.08 25.38 -7.63
N PRO A 496 -15.25 24.35 -7.87
CA PRO A 496 -15.41 23.44 -9.01
C PRO A 496 -16.73 22.67 -9.03
N ASP A 497 -17.34 22.41 -7.87
CA ASP A 497 -18.61 21.68 -7.79
C ASP A 497 -19.79 22.55 -8.26
N ILE A 498 -19.67 23.86 -8.08
CA ILE A 498 -20.72 24.84 -8.40
C ILE A 498 -20.47 25.48 -9.77
N HIS A 499 -19.22 25.80 -10.06
CA HIS A 499 -18.77 26.55 -11.24
C HIS A 499 -18.12 25.65 -12.32
N GLY A 500 -18.15 24.33 -12.14
CA GLY A 500 -17.53 23.36 -13.03
C GLY A 500 -18.19 23.26 -14.42
N LYS A 501 -17.62 22.37 -15.26
CA LYS A 501 -18.18 22.08 -16.59
C LYS A 501 -19.51 21.38 -16.41
N VAL A 502 -20.49 21.78 -17.21
CA VAL A 502 -21.73 21.03 -17.42
C VAL A 502 -21.78 20.66 -18.89
N GLU A 503 -22.03 19.38 -19.18
CA GLU A 503 -22.20 18.91 -20.56
C GLU A 503 -23.46 19.52 -21.17
N THR A 504 -23.27 20.39 -22.15
CA THR A 504 -24.33 21.14 -22.82
C THR A 504 -23.86 21.65 -24.18
N GLU A 505 -24.80 21.86 -25.10
CA GLU A 505 -24.50 22.42 -26.41
C GLU A 505 -24.13 23.91 -26.32
N LYS A 506 -23.19 24.36 -27.16
CA LYS A 506 -22.86 25.78 -27.31
C LYS A 506 -23.97 26.50 -28.07
N LEU A 507 -24.81 27.23 -27.35
CA LEU A 507 -25.98 27.95 -27.88
C LEU A 507 -25.64 29.38 -28.35
N TRP A 508 -24.72 30.06 -27.66
CA TRP A 508 -24.46 31.49 -27.86
C TRP A 508 -23.03 31.71 -28.36
N ASP A 509 -22.84 32.71 -29.22
CA ASP A 509 -21.49 33.15 -29.60
C ASP A 509 -20.77 33.75 -28.40
N VAL A 510 -21.46 34.65 -27.68
CA VAL A 510 -20.91 35.35 -26.53
C VAL A 510 -21.90 35.31 -25.35
N GLY A 511 -21.42 34.89 -24.19
CA GLY A 511 -22.16 34.92 -22.94
C GLY A 511 -21.66 36.01 -22.00
N PHE A 512 -22.57 36.68 -21.31
CA PHE A 512 -22.26 37.56 -20.20
C PHE A 512 -23.22 37.33 -19.04
N VAL A 513 -22.66 37.23 -17.82
CA VAL A 513 -23.44 37.23 -16.58
C VAL A 513 -23.02 38.39 -15.70
N GLY A 514 -23.98 39.25 -15.36
CA GLY A 514 -23.76 40.37 -14.45
C GLY A 514 -24.80 41.48 -14.58
N SER A 515 -24.74 42.46 -13.68
CA SER A 515 -25.67 43.59 -13.70
C SER A 515 -25.31 44.61 -14.78
N VAL A 516 -26.31 45.00 -15.58
CA VAL A 516 -26.25 46.11 -16.54
C VAL A 516 -27.00 47.30 -15.95
N THR A 517 -26.28 48.19 -15.27
CA THR A 517 -26.86 49.35 -14.58
C THR A 517 -26.38 50.67 -15.21
N PRO A 518 -27.13 51.77 -15.04
CA PRO A 518 -26.68 53.10 -15.48
C PRO A 518 -25.35 53.55 -14.87
N ALA A 519 -24.92 52.95 -13.75
CA ALA A 519 -23.68 53.28 -13.06
C ALA A 519 -22.42 52.81 -13.80
N ASN A 520 -22.53 51.92 -14.79
CA ASN A 520 -21.41 51.50 -15.64
C ASN A 520 -21.76 51.66 -17.14
N PRO A 521 -21.66 52.89 -17.68
CA PRO A 521 -22.02 53.17 -19.06
C PRO A 521 -21.08 52.48 -20.08
N ARG A 522 -19.83 52.20 -19.68
CA ARG A 522 -18.86 51.48 -20.54
C ARG A 522 -19.33 50.05 -20.80
N ARG A 523 -19.69 49.30 -19.76
CA ARG A 523 -20.19 47.92 -19.89
C ARG A 523 -21.38 47.82 -20.85
N LYS A 524 -22.37 48.70 -20.69
CA LYS A 524 -23.55 48.72 -21.55
C LYS A 524 -23.16 48.96 -23.01
N LYS A 525 -22.28 49.94 -23.27
CA LYS A 525 -21.80 50.26 -24.62
C LYS A 525 -21.07 49.07 -25.27
N LEU A 526 -20.24 48.35 -24.52
CA LEU A 526 -19.52 47.17 -25.03
C LEU A 526 -20.48 46.02 -25.34
N LEU A 527 -21.44 45.73 -24.45
CA LEU A 527 -22.46 44.71 -24.71
C LEU A 527 -23.34 45.07 -25.92
N ASP A 528 -23.76 46.34 -26.06
CA ASP A 528 -24.51 46.82 -27.23
C ASP A 528 -23.70 46.64 -28.54
N PHE A 529 -22.38 46.87 -28.50
CA PHE A 529 -21.50 46.62 -29.65
C PHE A 529 -21.35 45.14 -29.98
N ILE A 530 -21.13 44.28 -28.99
CA ILE A 530 -21.04 42.82 -29.20
C ILE A 530 -22.35 42.30 -29.80
N GLY A 531 -23.50 42.67 -29.21
CA GLY A 531 -24.83 42.24 -29.66
C GLY A 531 -25.25 42.81 -31.02
N SER A 532 -24.56 43.83 -31.54
CA SER A 532 -24.81 44.33 -32.90
C SER A 532 -24.27 43.40 -33.99
N ARG A 533 -23.37 42.46 -33.65
CA ARG A 533 -22.65 41.61 -34.59
C ARG A 533 -22.71 40.10 -34.27
N PHE A 534 -22.80 39.72 -33.00
CA PHE A 534 -22.75 38.34 -32.54
C PHE A 534 -24.02 37.96 -31.77
N ASP A 535 -24.31 36.66 -31.69
CA ASP A 535 -25.38 36.17 -30.83
C ASP A 535 -24.98 36.29 -29.36
N LEU A 536 -25.40 37.39 -28.73
CA LEU A 536 -25.05 37.76 -27.36
C LEU A 536 -26.17 37.40 -26.39
N LYS A 537 -25.84 36.58 -25.39
CA LYS A 537 -26.72 36.29 -24.26
C LYS A 537 -26.25 37.00 -22.98
N VAL A 538 -27.00 38.04 -22.61
CA VAL A 538 -26.86 38.78 -21.34
C VAL A 538 -27.89 38.26 -20.35
N ASP A 539 -27.44 37.81 -19.18
CA ASP A 539 -28.35 37.36 -18.13
C ASP A 539 -27.80 37.67 -16.73
N ARG A 540 -28.64 37.51 -15.71
CA ARG A 540 -28.24 37.59 -14.30
C ARG A 540 -28.58 36.27 -13.61
N LYS A 541 -27.63 35.34 -13.70
CA LYS A 541 -27.69 34.02 -13.09
C LYS A 541 -26.65 33.89 -11.99
N PHE A 542 -26.85 32.93 -11.11
CA PHE A 542 -25.98 32.64 -9.97
C PHE A 542 -25.65 31.15 -9.96
N MET A 543 -24.60 30.78 -9.24
CA MET A 543 -24.28 29.37 -8.93
C MET A 543 -24.21 28.48 -10.19
N ASP A 544 -24.83 27.32 -10.16
CA ASP A 544 -24.90 26.34 -11.24
C ASP A 544 -25.61 26.86 -12.50
N GLU A 545 -26.65 27.70 -12.37
CA GLU A 545 -27.30 28.32 -13.53
C GLU A 545 -26.36 29.26 -14.29
N MET A 546 -25.49 29.97 -13.57
CA MET A 546 -24.42 30.76 -14.17
C MET A 546 -23.38 29.87 -14.84
N ALA A 547 -22.94 28.80 -14.18
CA ALA A 547 -21.97 27.86 -14.74
C ALA A 547 -22.49 27.27 -16.06
N ARG A 548 -23.75 26.81 -16.08
CA ARG A 548 -24.43 26.34 -17.28
C ARG A 548 -24.46 27.41 -18.38
N HIS A 549 -24.79 28.65 -18.05
CA HIS A 549 -24.82 29.75 -19.01
C HIS A 549 -23.46 30.00 -19.67
N PHE A 550 -22.39 29.92 -18.89
CA PHE A 550 -21.04 30.00 -19.42
C PHE A 550 -20.69 28.78 -20.27
N CYS A 551 -21.06 27.55 -19.86
CA CYS A 551 -20.88 26.35 -20.67
C CYS A 551 -21.66 26.43 -22.00
N GLU A 552 -22.84 27.03 -22.04
CA GLU A 552 -23.64 27.27 -23.25
C GLU A 552 -23.04 28.35 -24.18
N SER A 553 -22.01 29.07 -23.73
CA SER A 553 -21.37 30.15 -24.49
C SER A 553 -20.05 29.70 -25.10
N ARG A 554 -19.81 30.03 -26.37
CA ARG A 554 -18.50 29.77 -27.02
C ARG A 554 -17.41 30.64 -26.41
N ILE A 555 -17.73 31.91 -26.18
CA ILE A 555 -16.86 32.89 -25.55
C ILE A 555 -17.60 33.51 -24.36
N VAL A 556 -16.95 33.58 -23.20
CA VAL A 556 -17.45 34.32 -22.04
C VAL A 556 -16.80 35.69 -22.04
N PHE A 557 -17.63 36.73 -22.13
CA PHE A 557 -17.19 38.11 -22.00
C PHE A 557 -17.18 38.53 -20.53
N ASN A 558 -16.06 39.09 -20.07
CA ASN A 558 -15.94 39.77 -18.79
C ASN A 558 -15.56 41.24 -19.00
N ASN A 559 -16.00 42.09 -18.06
CA ASN A 559 -15.60 43.48 -18.00
C ASN A 559 -15.31 43.89 -16.55
N ALA A 560 -14.03 44.14 -16.27
CA ALA A 560 -13.51 44.61 -15.01
C ALA A 560 -14.12 45.96 -14.61
N ILE A 561 -14.39 46.12 -13.32
CA ILE A 561 -14.83 47.38 -12.72
C ILE A 561 -13.61 48.03 -12.12
N LYS A 562 -13.35 49.31 -12.45
CA LYS A 562 -12.18 50.08 -11.97
C LYS A 562 -10.82 49.40 -12.22
N ASN A 563 -10.73 48.56 -13.26
CA ASN A 563 -9.55 47.76 -13.62
C ASN A 563 -9.12 46.81 -12.50
N ASP A 564 -10.07 46.27 -11.73
CA ASP A 564 -9.79 45.30 -10.67
C ASP A 564 -10.21 43.87 -11.09
N LEU A 565 -9.42 42.90 -10.64
CA LEU A 565 -9.66 41.47 -10.85
C LEU A 565 -10.92 41.03 -10.09
N ASN A 566 -11.88 40.46 -10.82
CA ASN A 566 -13.18 40.05 -10.28
C ASN A 566 -13.40 38.52 -10.37
N MET A 567 -14.43 38.02 -9.70
CA MET A 567 -14.72 36.58 -9.63
C MET A 567 -15.06 35.92 -10.98
N ARG A 568 -15.58 36.68 -11.96
CA ARG A 568 -16.01 36.14 -13.25
C ARG A 568 -14.84 35.55 -14.04
N VAL A 569 -13.63 36.03 -13.80
CA VAL A 569 -12.40 35.49 -14.41
C VAL A 569 -12.24 34.01 -14.03
N PHE A 570 -12.32 33.70 -12.74
CA PHE A 570 -12.16 32.35 -12.20
C PHE A 570 -13.37 31.47 -12.53
N GLU A 571 -14.57 31.98 -12.30
CA GLU A 571 -15.83 31.26 -12.54
C GLU A 571 -15.98 30.88 -14.02
N ALA A 572 -15.64 31.77 -14.96
CA ALA A 572 -15.74 31.47 -16.39
C ALA A 572 -14.73 30.42 -16.84
N MET A 573 -13.45 30.57 -16.50
CA MET A 573 -12.42 29.59 -16.87
C MET A 573 -12.71 28.22 -16.26
N CYS A 574 -13.24 28.16 -15.02
CA CYS A 574 -13.66 26.91 -14.37
C CYS A 574 -14.73 26.13 -15.17
N THR A 575 -15.52 26.80 -16.02
CA THR A 575 -16.56 26.15 -16.83
C THR A 575 -16.03 25.52 -18.12
N GLY A 576 -14.77 25.78 -18.48
CA GLY A 576 -14.17 25.31 -19.74
C GLY A 576 -14.62 26.09 -20.98
N SER A 577 -15.16 27.30 -20.81
CA SER A 577 -15.42 28.23 -21.92
C SER A 577 -14.33 29.27 -22.00
N MET A 578 -13.94 29.67 -23.22
CA MET A 578 -12.88 30.66 -23.40
C MET A 578 -13.29 32.01 -22.82
N LEU A 579 -12.48 32.54 -21.91
CA LEU A 579 -12.67 33.86 -21.31
C LEU A 579 -12.03 34.94 -22.19
N ILE A 580 -12.78 36.02 -22.44
CA ILE A 580 -12.22 37.30 -22.86
C ILE A 580 -12.45 38.36 -21.78
N THR A 581 -11.41 39.12 -21.45
CA THR A 581 -11.49 40.15 -20.41
C THR A 581 -10.62 41.36 -20.75
N ASP A 582 -10.91 42.52 -20.17
CA ASP A 582 -10.03 43.68 -20.22
C ASP A 582 -8.93 43.61 -19.15
N GLU A 583 -7.98 44.53 -19.24
CA GLU A 583 -6.87 44.67 -18.30
C GLU A 583 -7.40 44.88 -16.86
N ALA A 584 -6.83 44.12 -15.92
CA ALA A 584 -7.14 44.21 -14.51
C ALA A 584 -5.87 44.01 -13.65
N VAL A 585 -5.74 44.82 -12.60
CA VAL A 585 -4.62 44.72 -11.64
C VAL A 585 -4.72 43.37 -10.93
N GLY A 586 -3.65 42.56 -11.02
CA GLY A 586 -3.60 41.21 -10.48
C GLY A 586 -3.87 40.09 -11.48
N LEU A 587 -4.29 40.40 -12.72
CA LEU A 587 -4.65 39.37 -13.71
C LEU A 587 -3.42 38.66 -14.26
N GLU A 588 -2.43 39.41 -14.75
CA GLU A 588 -1.18 38.86 -15.33
C GLU A 588 -0.21 38.31 -14.27
N ASP A 589 -0.48 38.56 -12.98
CA ASP A 589 0.23 37.89 -11.89
C ASP A 589 -0.20 36.42 -11.71
N LEU A 590 -1.37 36.04 -12.25
CA LEU A 590 -1.98 34.72 -12.09
C LEU A 590 -2.12 33.98 -13.41
N PHE A 591 -2.32 34.68 -14.53
CA PHE A 591 -2.64 34.08 -15.81
C PHE A 591 -1.84 34.69 -16.96
N GLU A 592 -1.61 33.90 -18.01
CA GLU A 592 -0.91 34.34 -19.21
C GLU A 592 -1.90 34.60 -20.36
N ASP A 593 -1.80 35.80 -20.96
CA ASP A 593 -2.62 36.21 -22.11
C ASP A 593 -2.36 35.30 -23.32
N GLN A 594 -3.44 34.99 -24.06
CA GLN A 594 -3.47 34.06 -25.20
C GLN A 594 -3.11 32.61 -24.88
N GLN A 595 -2.89 32.28 -23.61
CA GLN A 595 -2.73 30.92 -23.13
C GLN A 595 -3.90 30.49 -22.24
N HIS A 596 -4.22 31.26 -21.19
CA HIS A 596 -5.31 30.91 -20.25
C HIS A 596 -6.61 31.68 -20.54
N PHE A 597 -6.48 32.91 -21.06
CA PHE A 597 -7.58 33.79 -21.43
C PHE A 597 -7.12 34.68 -22.60
N VAL A 598 -8.01 35.53 -23.12
CA VAL A 598 -7.63 36.54 -24.12
C VAL A 598 -7.98 37.95 -23.64
N MET A 599 -7.00 38.84 -23.66
CA MET A 599 -7.18 40.24 -23.35
C MET A 599 -7.73 41.02 -24.56
N TYR A 600 -8.71 41.90 -24.33
CA TYR A 600 -9.22 42.79 -25.38
C TYR A 600 -8.92 44.27 -25.11
N ARG A 601 -8.89 45.06 -26.19
CA ARG A 601 -9.00 46.52 -26.17
C ARG A 601 -10.34 46.94 -26.77
N ASP A 602 -10.93 48.01 -26.26
CA ASP A 602 -12.27 48.47 -26.67
C ASP A 602 -12.39 48.70 -28.19
N ASP A 603 -11.30 49.09 -28.86
CA ASP A 603 -11.24 49.35 -30.30
C ASP A 603 -11.05 48.10 -31.17
N SER A 604 -10.61 46.98 -30.59
CA SER A 604 -10.38 45.71 -31.31
C SER A 604 -11.27 44.55 -30.84
N LEU A 605 -12.19 44.81 -29.90
CA LEU A 605 -13.00 43.77 -29.24
C LEU A 605 -13.80 42.92 -30.23
N LEU A 606 -14.41 43.54 -31.24
CA LEU A 606 -15.24 42.81 -32.21
C LEU A 606 -14.38 41.95 -33.13
N GLU A 607 -13.19 42.43 -33.51
CA GLU A 607 -12.21 41.68 -34.29
C GLU A 607 -11.67 40.49 -33.50
N THR A 608 -11.38 40.66 -32.21
CA THR A 608 -10.94 39.58 -31.32
C THR A 608 -12.01 38.49 -31.19
N ILE A 609 -13.27 38.87 -30.93
CA ILE A 609 -14.38 37.90 -30.84
C ILE A 609 -14.56 37.16 -32.18
N GLN A 610 -14.58 37.88 -33.30
CA GLN A 610 -14.70 37.28 -34.63
C GLN A 610 -13.60 36.24 -34.87
N TYR A 611 -12.36 36.60 -34.56
CA TYR A 611 -11.20 35.73 -34.78
C TYR A 611 -11.35 34.40 -34.03
N TYR A 612 -11.68 34.42 -32.73
CA TYR A 612 -11.79 33.17 -31.96
C TYR A 612 -13.09 32.40 -32.21
N LEU A 613 -14.13 33.02 -32.78
CA LEU A 613 -15.28 32.29 -33.32
C LEU A 613 -14.91 31.54 -34.61
N GLU A 614 -14.09 32.14 -35.47
CA GLU A 614 -13.58 31.54 -36.72
C GLU A 614 -12.46 30.51 -36.51
N ASN A 615 -11.78 30.54 -35.36
CA ASN A 615 -10.67 29.64 -35.01
C ASN A 615 -11.01 28.76 -33.79
N PRO A 616 -11.90 27.75 -33.94
CA PRO A 616 -12.40 26.97 -32.82
C PRO A 616 -11.32 26.15 -32.11
N GLU A 617 -10.38 25.54 -32.81
CA GLU A 617 -9.32 24.73 -32.17
C GLU A 617 -8.48 25.55 -31.18
N GLN A 618 -8.09 26.76 -31.60
CA GLN A 618 -7.32 27.66 -30.73
C GLN A 618 -8.17 28.14 -29.55
N ARG A 619 -9.45 28.47 -29.79
CA ARG A 619 -10.38 28.88 -28.73
C ARG A 619 -10.54 27.80 -27.66
N GLU A 620 -10.79 26.56 -28.07
CA GLU A 620 -10.97 25.44 -27.14
C GLU A 620 -9.66 25.11 -26.42
N THR A 621 -8.50 25.26 -27.08
CA THR A 621 -7.19 25.09 -26.44
C THR A 621 -7.01 26.10 -25.30
N ILE A 622 -7.25 27.39 -25.55
CA ILE A 622 -7.13 28.43 -24.52
C ILE A 622 -8.13 28.20 -23.38
N ALA A 623 -9.36 27.80 -23.72
CA ALA A 623 -10.38 27.50 -22.72
C ALA A 623 -9.96 26.36 -21.78
N GLU A 624 -9.38 25.29 -22.34
CA GLU A 624 -8.92 24.14 -21.57
C GLU A 624 -7.67 24.43 -20.74
N GLU A 625 -6.71 25.19 -21.27
CA GLU A 625 -5.54 25.64 -20.51
C GLU A 625 -5.95 26.56 -19.35
N GLY A 626 -6.83 27.53 -19.59
CA GLY A 626 -7.37 28.39 -18.54
C GLY A 626 -8.13 27.62 -17.47
N ARG A 627 -8.93 26.63 -17.87
CA ARG A 627 -9.62 25.72 -16.96
C ARG A 627 -8.62 24.93 -16.10
N ARG A 628 -7.60 24.34 -16.73
CA ARG A 628 -6.57 23.56 -16.05
C ARG A 628 -5.84 24.40 -15.01
N GLU A 629 -5.45 25.61 -15.37
CA GLU A 629 -4.77 26.55 -14.46
C GLU A 629 -5.64 26.90 -13.26
N VAL A 630 -6.92 27.23 -13.49
CA VAL A 630 -7.84 27.57 -12.40
C VAL A 630 -8.09 26.40 -11.45
N LEU A 631 -8.26 25.19 -11.98
CA LEU A 631 -8.48 24.00 -11.17
C LEU A 631 -7.22 23.59 -10.39
N ALA A 632 -6.03 23.82 -10.96
CA ALA A 632 -4.76 23.48 -10.32
C ALA A 632 -4.36 24.47 -9.21
N HIS A 633 -4.72 25.77 -9.32
CA HIS A 633 -4.13 26.79 -8.43
C HIS A 633 -5.11 27.85 -7.90
N HIS A 634 -6.37 27.90 -8.36
CA HIS A 634 -7.26 29.04 -8.11
C HIS A 634 -8.69 28.69 -7.70
N THR A 635 -8.82 27.64 -6.88
CA THR A 635 -10.09 27.27 -6.20
C THR A 635 -10.17 27.85 -4.79
N TYR A 636 -11.37 27.92 -4.20
CA TYR A 636 -11.52 28.37 -2.82
C TYR A 636 -10.81 27.47 -1.80
N SER A 637 -10.62 26.17 -2.09
CA SER A 637 -9.77 25.29 -1.26
C SER A 637 -8.31 25.78 -1.24
N HIS A 638 -7.78 26.23 -2.39
CA HIS A 638 -6.45 26.85 -2.43
C HIS A 638 -6.40 28.15 -1.61
N ARG A 639 -7.45 28.98 -1.66
CA ARG A 639 -7.52 30.23 -0.87
C ARG A 639 -7.62 29.97 0.62
N ALA A 640 -8.41 28.98 1.03
CA ALA A 640 -8.51 28.56 2.42
C ALA A 640 -7.15 28.08 2.94
N ASN A 641 -6.46 27.20 2.21
CA ASN A 641 -5.12 26.73 2.57
C ASN A 641 -4.12 27.89 2.67
N GLN A 642 -4.08 28.77 1.67
CA GLN A 642 -3.19 29.94 1.69
C GLN A 642 -3.46 30.87 2.88
N MET A 643 -4.72 31.05 3.29
CA MET A 643 -5.04 31.80 4.51
C MET A 643 -4.46 31.12 5.75
N ILE A 644 -4.60 29.79 5.86
CA ILE A 644 -4.07 29.03 6.99
C ILE A 644 -2.54 29.06 7.02
N ASP A 645 -1.86 28.88 5.89
CA ASP A 645 -0.40 28.94 5.80
C ASP A 645 0.13 30.29 6.30
N ILE A 646 -0.49 31.40 5.86
CA ILE A 646 -0.14 32.74 6.31
C ILE A 646 -0.38 32.91 7.82
N LEU A 647 -1.49 32.39 8.35
CA LEU A 647 -1.77 32.45 9.79
C LEU A 647 -0.76 31.61 10.59
N ASP A 648 -0.41 30.41 10.10
CA ASP A 648 0.57 29.54 10.74
C ASP A 648 1.96 30.20 10.77
N GLU A 649 2.37 30.89 9.71
CA GLU A 649 3.61 31.68 9.69
C GLU A 649 3.60 32.82 10.71
N ILE A 650 2.52 33.62 10.75
CA ILE A 650 2.38 34.76 11.67
C ILE A 650 2.44 34.28 13.11
N TYR A 651 1.69 33.23 13.45
CA TYR A 651 1.57 32.78 14.83
C TYR A 651 2.71 31.86 15.27
N ARG A 652 3.45 31.23 14.34
CA ARG A 652 4.72 30.54 14.66
C ARG A 652 5.82 31.51 15.08
N ALA A 653 5.97 32.64 14.36
CA ALA A 653 6.97 33.66 14.71
C ALA A 653 6.74 34.26 16.10
N SER A 654 5.48 34.42 16.51
CA SER A 654 5.15 34.90 17.86
C SER A 654 5.39 33.88 18.99
N GLU A 655 5.51 32.58 18.66
CA GLU A 655 5.83 31.51 19.60
C GLU A 655 7.35 31.39 19.84
N GLU A 656 8.18 31.71 18.83
CA GLU A 656 9.65 31.76 18.92
C GLU A 656 10.16 32.99 19.71
N ASP A 657 9.43 34.11 19.73
CA ASP A 657 9.78 35.33 20.50
C ASP A 657 9.66 35.16 22.04
N VAL A 658 9.14 34.03 22.52
CA VAL A 658 8.99 33.71 23.97
C VAL A 658 10.15 32.86 24.52
N GLU A 659 10.98 32.25 23.67
CA GLU A 659 12.14 31.45 24.11
C GLU A 659 13.41 31.89 23.39
N GLY A 660 14.09 32.88 23.96
CA GLY A 660 15.42 33.27 23.50
C GLY A 660 16.47 32.20 23.78
N SER A 661 17.08 31.63 22.74
CA SER A 661 18.54 31.50 22.57
C SER A 661 18.89 30.86 21.20
N GLU A 662 20.04 31.28 20.67
CA GLU A 662 20.63 31.13 19.32
C GLU A 662 20.58 29.76 18.61
N PRO A 663 20.73 29.74 17.26
CA PRO A 663 20.54 28.55 16.44
C PRO A 663 21.75 27.61 16.47
N VAL A 664 21.52 26.33 16.78
CA VAL A 664 22.53 25.27 16.66
C VAL A 664 22.43 24.60 15.29
N SER A 665 23.52 24.70 14.53
CA SER A 665 23.78 23.94 13.31
C SER A 665 23.99 22.45 13.63
N ASN A 666 23.17 21.57 13.06
CA ASN A 666 23.32 20.12 13.20
C ASN A 666 24.34 19.56 12.19
N VAL A 667 25.59 19.36 12.63
CA VAL A 667 26.51 18.35 12.07
C VAL A 667 27.33 17.71 13.21
N SER A 668 27.17 16.39 13.38
CA SER A 668 28.10 15.39 13.95
C SER A 668 28.46 15.39 15.46
N ASN A 669 28.09 14.30 16.15
CA ASN A 669 28.47 13.96 17.54
C ASN A 669 29.38 12.70 17.61
N TYR A 670 29.93 12.24 16.47
CA TYR A 670 30.65 10.95 16.37
C TYR A 670 32.15 11.06 16.76
N TYR A 671 32.82 12.17 16.46
CA TYR A 671 34.29 12.32 16.56
C TYR A 671 34.84 12.62 17.97
N GLU A 672 33.99 12.68 19.00
CA GLU A 672 34.36 13.24 20.32
C GLU A 672 34.55 12.21 21.46
N HIS A 673 34.51 10.90 21.18
CA HIS A 673 34.51 9.85 22.23
C HIS A 673 35.85 9.08 22.35
N VAL A 674 36.21 8.70 23.58
CA VAL A 674 37.40 7.85 23.86
C VAL A 674 37.06 6.36 23.68
N ARG A 675 37.88 5.63 22.91
CA ARG A 675 37.75 4.17 22.69
C ARG A 675 38.26 3.35 23.89
N HIS A 676 37.56 3.47 25.01
CA HIS A 676 37.87 2.74 26.25
C HIS A 676 37.92 1.22 26.08
N ASP A 677 37.21 0.71 25.07
CA ASP A 677 37.13 -0.69 24.74
C ASP A 677 38.39 -1.27 24.08
N MET A 678 39.25 -0.45 23.48
CA MET A 678 40.52 -0.88 22.89
C MET A 678 41.70 -0.79 23.86
N LEU A 679 41.60 0.05 24.89
CA LEU A 679 42.67 0.29 25.87
C LEU A 679 43.27 -0.97 26.52
N PRO A 680 42.48 -2.03 26.85
CA PRO A 680 43.03 -3.25 27.45
C PRO A 680 43.99 -4.03 26.54
N LEU A 681 43.91 -3.84 25.22
CA LEU A 681 44.72 -4.56 24.23
C LEU A 681 46.02 -3.82 23.89
N ILE A 682 46.14 -2.56 24.30
CA ILE A 682 47.33 -1.73 24.08
C ILE A 682 48.40 -2.09 25.12
N PRO A 683 49.61 -2.53 24.72
CA PRO A 683 50.68 -2.88 25.66
C PRO A 683 50.94 -1.77 26.69
N GLU A 684 51.07 -2.13 27.97
CA GLU A 684 51.27 -1.16 29.05
C GLU A 684 52.58 -0.36 28.89
N GLU A 685 53.57 -0.99 28.28
CA GLU A 685 54.89 -0.47 27.98
C GLU A 685 54.96 0.38 26.69
N ALA A 686 53.88 0.45 25.88
CA ALA A 686 53.88 1.23 24.65
C ALA A 686 54.05 2.73 24.96
N ARG A 687 55.11 3.34 24.41
CA ARG A 687 55.45 4.76 24.57
C ARG A 687 55.37 5.54 23.28
N SER A 688 55.44 4.90 22.12
CA SER A 688 55.22 5.51 20.80
C SER A 688 54.06 4.83 20.10
N ILE A 689 52.97 5.57 19.87
CA ILE A 689 51.71 5.03 19.34
C ILE A 689 51.29 5.80 18.07
N LEU A 690 50.88 5.07 17.04
CA LEU A 690 50.27 5.64 15.83
C LEU A 690 48.79 5.25 15.78
N GLU A 691 47.88 6.22 15.67
CA GLU A 691 46.44 5.99 15.52
C GLU A 691 46.01 6.33 14.09
N ILE A 692 45.56 5.31 13.34
CA ILE A 692 45.00 5.48 12.00
C ILE A 692 43.50 5.72 12.14
N GLY A 693 42.99 6.79 11.52
CA GLY A 693 41.60 7.26 11.71
C GLY A 693 41.40 7.87 13.10
N CYS A 694 42.24 8.83 13.50
CA CYS A 694 42.27 9.30 14.88
C CYS A 694 41.07 10.19 15.30
N GLY A 695 40.19 10.59 14.38
CA GLY A 695 39.09 11.50 14.67
C GLY A 695 39.62 12.79 15.31
N ALA A 696 38.89 13.35 16.29
CA ALA A 696 39.34 14.54 17.03
C ALA A 696 40.47 14.24 18.06
N GLY A 697 41.06 13.04 18.04
CA GLY A 697 42.26 12.68 18.83
C GLY A 697 42.02 12.35 20.31
N LYS A 698 40.79 12.03 20.72
CA LYS A 698 40.44 11.81 22.14
C LYS A 698 41.09 10.57 22.76
N THR A 699 41.17 9.46 22.02
CA THR A 699 41.85 8.23 22.50
C THR A 699 43.34 8.46 22.67
N GLY A 700 43.99 9.07 21.67
CA GLY A 700 45.38 9.49 21.77
C GLY A 700 45.64 10.47 22.93
N GLN A 701 44.79 11.49 23.13
CA GLN A 701 44.89 12.40 24.27
C GLN A 701 44.87 11.65 25.61
N PHE A 702 43.93 10.70 25.78
CA PHE A 702 43.86 9.87 26.97
C PHE A 702 45.16 9.06 27.20
N LEU A 703 45.74 8.49 26.14
CA LEU A 703 47.00 7.73 26.23
C LEU A 703 48.20 8.62 26.57
N LYS A 704 48.24 9.86 26.06
CA LYS A 704 49.24 10.87 26.43
C LYS A 704 49.13 11.22 27.91
N GLU A 705 47.92 11.54 28.38
CA GLU A 705 47.68 11.97 29.77
C GLU A 705 47.89 10.82 30.78
N SER A 706 47.46 9.61 30.44
CA SER A 706 47.53 8.46 31.35
C SER A 706 48.87 7.70 31.32
N ARG A 707 49.56 7.67 30.18
CA ARG A 707 50.78 6.85 29.98
C ARG A 707 52.01 7.66 29.58
N GLY A 708 51.90 8.97 29.37
CA GLY A 708 53.01 9.81 28.88
C GLY A 708 53.57 9.34 27.53
N ALA A 709 52.73 8.70 26.72
CA ALA A 709 53.12 8.21 25.39
C ALA A 709 53.19 9.37 24.39
N PHE A 710 54.07 9.26 23.40
CA PHE A 710 54.01 10.00 22.15
C PHE A 710 52.90 9.39 21.29
N VAL A 711 51.95 10.21 20.84
CA VAL A 711 50.85 9.75 19.98
C VAL A 711 50.78 10.57 18.70
N ALA A 712 50.97 9.86 17.58
CA ALA A 712 50.78 10.37 16.23
C ALA A 712 49.42 9.93 15.66
N GLY A 713 48.79 10.77 14.85
CA GLY A 713 47.49 10.50 14.21
C GLY A 713 47.52 10.61 12.69
N VAL A 714 46.72 9.80 12.01
CA VAL A 714 46.38 9.97 10.59
C VAL A 714 44.88 10.13 10.47
N GLU A 715 44.41 11.21 9.87
CA GLU A 715 42.97 11.49 9.71
C GLU A 715 42.64 11.93 8.28
N LEU A 716 41.59 11.35 7.71
CA LEU A 716 41.18 11.58 6.33
C LEU A 716 40.53 12.96 6.17
N ASN A 717 39.73 13.40 7.15
CA ASN A 717 39.04 14.69 7.12
C ASN A 717 39.97 15.84 7.58
N PRO A 718 40.27 16.83 6.73
CA PRO A 718 41.15 17.94 7.09
C PRO A 718 40.68 18.78 8.29
N ASP A 719 39.37 18.97 8.45
CA ASP A 719 38.79 19.80 9.52
C ASP A 719 38.96 19.08 10.87
N VAL A 720 38.64 17.79 10.91
CA VAL A 720 38.79 16.94 12.10
C VAL A 720 40.28 16.72 12.44
N ALA A 721 41.15 16.60 11.42
CA ALA A 721 42.59 16.52 11.62
C ALA A 721 43.16 17.79 12.28
N GLU A 722 42.61 18.96 11.97
CA GLU A 722 43.03 20.23 12.59
C GLU A 722 42.65 20.27 14.08
N GLU A 723 41.48 19.73 14.44
CA GLU A 723 41.10 19.57 15.85
C GLU A 723 42.04 18.58 16.57
N ALA A 724 42.38 17.45 15.95
CA ALA A 724 43.30 16.47 16.51
C ALA A 724 44.71 17.04 16.76
N LYS A 725 45.19 17.96 15.92
CA LYS A 725 46.49 18.66 16.13
C LYS A 725 46.53 19.45 17.43
N SER A 726 45.38 19.85 17.96
CA SER A 726 45.32 20.57 19.24
C SER A 726 45.60 19.68 20.45
N VAL A 727 45.50 18.34 20.30
CA VAL A 727 45.62 17.38 21.41
C VAL A 727 46.70 16.30 21.20
N LEU A 728 47.03 15.90 19.96
CA LEU A 728 48.04 14.89 19.64
C LEU A 728 49.43 15.50 19.42
N ASP A 729 50.49 14.67 19.40
CA ASP A 729 51.87 15.15 19.23
C ASP A 729 52.24 15.42 17.76
N ASP A 730 51.67 14.63 16.85
CA ASP A 730 51.79 14.83 15.41
C ASP A 730 50.52 14.32 14.71
N VAL A 731 50.03 15.03 13.69
CA VAL A 731 48.83 14.62 12.94
C VAL A 731 49.01 14.91 11.47
N ILE A 732 48.79 13.88 10.66
CA ILE A 732 48.86 13.97 9.22
C ILE A 732 47.47 13.84 8.64
N SER A 733 47.06 14.85 7.88
CA SER A 733 45.79 14.83 7.15
C SER A 733 46.01 14.18 5.77
N GLY A 734 45.26 13.13 5.46
CA GLY A 734 45.34 12.45 4.17
C GLY A 734 44.81 11.02 4.14
N ASN A 735 44.69 10.48 2.93
CA ASN A 735 44.28 9.10 2.70
C ASN A 735 45.44 8.12 2.93
N ILE A 736 45.33 7.25 3.93
CA ILE A 736 46.33 6.25 4.32
C ILE A 736 46.70 5.28 3.18
N GLU A 737 45.81 5.03 2.23
CA GLU A 737 46.10 4.15 1.08
C GLU A 737 47.09 4.80 0.11
N GLU A 738 46.99 6.12 -0.09
CA GLU A 738 47.70 6.88 -1.12
C GLU A 738 48.97 7.57 -0.59
N MET A 739 48.99 7.95 0.68
CA MET A 739 50.07 8.71 1.27
C MET A 739 51.25 7.83 1.72
N ASP A 740 52.45 8.38 1.65
CA ASP A 740 53.61 7.87 2.37
C ASP A 740 53.66 8.52 3.75
N LEU A 741 53.89 7.71 4.78
CA LEU A 741 54.00 8.21 6.14
C LEU A 741 55.42 8.72 6.40
N PRO A 742 55.60 9.96 6.90
CA PRO A 742 56.89 10.60 7.13
C PRO A 742 57.57 10.09 8.42
N TYR A 743 57.42 8.82 8.74
CA TYR A 743 58.00 8.18 9.92
C TYR A 743 59.07 7.17 9.49
N GLU A 744 60.15 7.08 10.26
CA GLU A 744 61.22 6.11 10.00
C GLU A 744 60.73 4.68 10.29
N PRO A 745 61.26 3.65 9.62
CA PRO A 745 60.94 2.26 9.94
C PRO A 745 61.21 1.93 11.41
N GLY A 746 60.26 1.27 12.07
CA GLY A 746 60.35 0.95 13.51
C GLY A 746 60.16 2.15 14.45
N SER A 747 59.37 3.15 14.08
CA SER A 747 59.08 4.32 14.93
C SER A 747 58.05 4.08 16.03
N PHE A 748 57.20 3.04 15.93
CA PHE A 748 56.07 2.83 16.83
C PHE A 748 56.12 1.49 17.56
N ASP A 749 55.79 1.52 18.85
CA ASP A 749 55.59 0.34 19.70
C ASP A 749 54.22 -0.30 19.43
N CYS A 750 53.23 0.55 19.14
CA CYS A 750 51.86 0.12 18.90
C CYS A 750 51.21 0.96 17.80
N ILE A 751 50.43 0.30 16.93
CA ILE A 751 49.60 0.96 15.93
C ILE A 751 48.14 0.59 16.18
N LEU A 752 47.26 1.59 16.22
CA LEU A 752 45.83 1.44 16.46
C LEU A 752 45.07 1.61 15.14
N CYS A 753 44.17 0.67 14.85
CA CYS A 753 43.20 0.73 13.75
C CYS A 753 41.80 0.48 14.33
N GLY A 754 41.12 1.53 14.77
CA GLY A 754 39.77 1.44 15.33
C GLY A 754 38.72 1.65 14.25
N ASP A 755 38.12 0.57 13.76
CA ASP A 755 37.06 0.59 12.74
C ASP A 755 37.50 1.34 11.45
N VAL A 756 38.68 0.96 10.94
CA VAL A 756 39.29 1.58 9.73
C VAL A 756 39.41 0.58 8.59
N LEU A 757 39.81 -0.66 8.88
CA LEU A 757 40.25 -1.62 7.86
C LEU A 757 39.12 -2.05 6.91
N GLU A 758 37.88 -1.96 7.38
CA GLU A 758 36.65 -2.20 6.65
C GLU A 758 36.29 -1.08 5.67
N HIS A 759 36.81 0.13 5.87
CA HIS A 759 36.62 1.28 4.97
C HIS A 759 37.69 1.36 3.87
N LEU A 760 38.73 0.52 3.91
CA LEU A 760 39.83 0.56 2.95
C LEU A 760 39.54 -0.28 1.71
N VAL A 761 40.04 0.17 0.56
CA VAL A 761 40.04 -0.60 -0.69
C VAL A 761 41.00 -1.79 -0.57
N ASP A 762 42.22 -1.58 -0.05
CA ASP A 762 43.23 -2.64 0.13
C ASP A 762 43.83 -2.64 1.54
N PRO A 763 43.12 -3.22 2.53
CA PRO A 763 43.59 -3.26 3.91
C PRO A 763 44.87 -4.11 4.08
N LEU A 764 45.12 -5.09 3.20
CA LEU A 764 46.34 -5.90 3.26
C LEU A 764 47.57 -5.03 3.00
N LYS A 765 47.54 -4.23 1.93
CA LYS A 765 48.64 -3.32 1.57
C LYS A 765 48.88 -2.26 2.64
N VAL A 766 47.82 -1.76 3.30
CA VAL A 766 47.96 -0.84 4.44
C VAL A 766 48.60 -1.56 5.63
N LEU A 767 48.19 -2.77 5.98
CA LEU A 767 48.84 -3.54 7.04
C LEU A 767 50.32 -3.85 6.75
N GLU A 768 50.68 -4.14 5.49
CA GLU A 768 52.08 -4.30 5.06
C GLU A 768 52.87 -2.99 5.18
N LYS A 769 52.25 -1.84 4.88
CA LYS A 769 52.85 -0.50 5.07
C LYS A 769 53.09 -0.23 6.57
N LEU A 770 52.09 -0.47 7.41
CA LEU A 770 52.14 -0.26 8.86
C LEU A 770 53.14 -1.20 9.56
N LYS A 771 53.29 -2.43 9.06
CA LYS A 771 54.29 -3.39 9.53
C LYS A 771 55.71 -2.83 9.52
N GLY A 772 56.06 -2.05 8.50
CA GLY A 772 57.39 -1.42 8.40
C GLY A 772 57.66 -0.39 9.49
N LEU A 773 56.62 0.16 10.11
CA LEU A 773 56.70 1.19 11.13
C LEU A 773 56.75 0.64 12.57
N LEU A 774 56.50 -0.67 12.75
CA LEU A 774 56.55 -1.32 14.05
C LEU A 774 57.97 -1.71 14.45
N VAL A 775 58.31 -1.48 15.72
CA VAL A 775 59.52 -2.04 16.34
C VAL A 775 59.45 -3.58 16.39
N PRO A 776 60.59 -4.28 16.49
CA PRO A 776 60.59 -5.72 16.79
C PRO A 776 59.83 -6.00 18.10
N GLY A 777 58.76 -6.79 18.02
CA GLY A 777 57.86 -7.06 19.15
C GLY A 777 56.72 -6.05 19.32
N GLY A 778 56.66 -5.02 18.47
CA GLY A 778 55.54 -4.09 18.40
C GLY A 778 54.25 -4.76 17.92
N LYS A 779 53.11 -4.14 18.26
CA LYS A 779 51.78 -4.74 18.02
C LYS A 779 50.83 -3.82 17.26
N ILE A 780 50.00 -4.43 16.43
CA ILE A 780 48.78 -3.77 15.92
C ILE A 780 47.62 -4.12 16.85
N VAL A 781 46.85 -3.11 17.25
CA VAL A 781 45.56 -3.28 17.93
C VAL A 781 44.46 -2.82 16.99
N ALA A 782 43.53 -3.72 16.69
CA ALA A 782 42.47 -3.46 15.73
C ALA A 782 41.07 -3.80 16.28
N SER A 783 40.08 -3.06 15.79
CA SER A 783 38.63 -3.34 15.96
C SER A 783 38.04 -3.56 14.58
N ILE A 784 37.34 -4.69 14.37
CA ILE A 784 36.71 -5.04 13.09
C ILE A 784 35.30 -5.64 13.34
N PRO A 785 34.25 -5.11 12.68
CA PRO A 785 32.90 -5.66 12.72
C PRO A 785 32.79 -7.09 12.17
N ASN A 786 31.88 -7.90 12.73
CA ASN A 786 31.67 -9.30 12.32
C ASN A 786 30.40 -9.46 11.47
N VAL A 787 30.53 -9.68 10.15
CA VAL A 787 29.39 -9.88 9.25
C VAL A 787 28.64 -11.20 9.51
N GLN A 788 29.23 -12.14 10.25
CA GLN A 788 28.56 -13.37 10.69
C GLN A 788 27.55 -13.13 11.82
N PHE A 789 27.49 -11.92 12.39
CA PHE A 789 26.59 -11.59 13.48
C PHE A 789 25.13 -11.96 13.15
N PHE A 790 24.42 -12.55 14.12
CA PHE A 790 23.11 -13.16 13.92
C PHE A 790 22.10 -12.14 13.39
N GLY A 791 22.20 -10.87 13.80
CA GLY A 791 21.38 -9.79 13.25
C GLY A 791 21.59 -9.58 11.76
N VAL A 792 22.84 -9.63 11.28
CA VAL A 792 23.15 -9.53 9.84
C VAL A 792 22.64 -10.75 9.08
N ILE A 793 22.84 -11.95 9.62
CA ILE A 793 22.33 -13.19 9.01
C ILE A 793 20.80 -13.23 9.01
N HIS A 794 20.16 -12.68 10.04
CA HIS A 794 18.71 -12.55 10.13
C HIS A 794 18.20 -11.66 9.03
N HIS A 795 18.72 -10.44 8.95
CA HIS A 795 18.40 -9.51 7.88
C HIS A 795 18.67 -10.12 6.50
N LEU A 796 19.83 -10.73 6.28
CA LEU A 796 20.15 -11.41 5.02
C LEU A 796 19.17 -12.55 4.70
N SER A 797 18.78 -13.36 5.69
CA SER A 797 17.81 -14.46 5.52
C SER A 797 16.40 -13.97 5.16
N GLU A 798 16.11 -12.70 5.46
CA GLU A 798 14.89 -11.99 5.12
C GLU A 798 15.01 -11.19 3.80
N GLY A 799 16.16 -11.24 3.12
CA GLY A 799 16.44 -10.48 1.90
C GLY A 799 16.96 -9.05 2.14
N ASN A 800 17.16 -8.65 3.39
CA ASN A 800 17.59 -7.32 3.80
C ASN A 800 19.13 -7.22 3.88
N TRP A 801 19.77 -6.68 2.84
CA TRP A 801 21.18 -6.23 2.86
C TRP A 801 21.23 -4.70 2.80
N THR A 802 20.64 -4.05 3.79
CA THR A 802 20.43 -2.60 3.81
C THR A 802 21.63 -1.89 4.44
N TYR A 803 22.29 -1.03 3.67
CA TYR A 803 23.35 -0.19 4.20
C TYR A 803 22.80 0.86 5.16
N GLN A 804 23.51 1.11 6.26
CA GLN A 804 23.15 2.04 7.34
C GLN A 804 24.14 3.21 7.40
N ASP A 805 23.86 4.21 8.24
CA ASP A 805 24.78 5.33 8.51
C ASP A 805 25.81 5.00 9.62
N GLU A 806 25.65 3.86 10.31
CA GLU A 806 26.56 3.31 11.31
C GLU A 806 26.36 1.77 11.44
N GLY A 807 27.28 1.06 12.09
CA GLY A 807 27.15 -0.38 12.40
C GLY A 807 27.78 -1.33 11.36
N ILE A 808 27.51 -2.64 11.44
CA ILE A 808 28.21 -3.66 10.61
C ILE A 808 27.99 -3.43 9.10
N LEU A 809 26.79 -2.98 8.70
CA LEU A 809 26.43 -2.65 7.31
C LEU A 809 26.52 -1.14 7.04
N ASP A 810 27.41 -0.41 7.70
CA ASP A 810 27.69 1.00 7.37
C ASP A 810 27.96 1.15 5.86
N ARG A 811 27.31 2.14 5.22
CA ARG A 811 27.42 2.42 3.78
C ARG A 811 28.84 2.76 3.32
N THR A 812 29.71 3.15 4.25
CA THR A 812 31.10 3.46 4.00
C THR A 812 32.03 2.23 4.14
N HIS A 813 31.53 1.08 4.62
CA HIS A 813 32.28 -0.17 4.60
C HIS A 813 32.45 -0.69 3.16
N LEU A 814 33.71 -0.85 2.75
CA LEU A 814 34.10 -1.45 1.47
C LEU A 814 34.39 -2.95 1.60
N ARG A 815 34.61 -3.44 2.82
CA ARG A 815 34.96 -4.83 3.12
C ARG A 815 34.16 -5.35 4.32
N PHE A 816 33.75 -6.62 4.25
CA PHE A 816 33.04 -7.30 5.34
C PHE A 816 33.86 -8.49 5.82
N PHE A 817 33.99 -8.64 7.13
CA PHE A 817 34.87 -9.65 7.72
C PHE A 817 34.11 -10.65 8.58
N THR A 818 34.53 -11.91 8.53
CA THR A 818 34.26 -12.92 9.57
C THR A 818 35.54 -13.16 10.36
N LEU A 819 35.48 -13.79 11.54
CA LEU A 819 36.67 -14.11 12.33
C LEU A 819 37.75 -14.87 11.52
N LYS A 820 37.32 -15.75 10.60
CA LYS A 820 38.23 -16.50 9.73
C LYS A 820 38.96 -15.55 8.77
N GLU A 821 38.24 -14.64 8.12
CA GLU A 821 38.83 -13.69 7.18
C GLU A 821 39.73 -12.66 7.88
N ILE A 822 39.44 -12.27 9.12
CA ILE A 822 40.33 -11.44 9.94
C ILE A 822 41.67 -12.15 10.16
N LYS A 823 41.64 -13.42 10.59
CA LYS A 823 42.86 -14.23 10.80
C LYS A 823 43.67 -14.35 9.51
N THR A 824 43.00 -14.65 8.38
CA THR A 824 43.64 -14.75 7.06
C THR A 824 44.29 -13.43 6.64
N LEU A 825 43.61 -12.29 6.83
CA LEU A 825 44.14 -10.97 6.47
C LEU A 825 45.44 -10.66 7.23
N PHE A 826 45.44 -10.89 8.54
CA PHE A 826 46.61 -10.62 9.38
C PHE A 826 47.74 -11.62 9.12
N GLU A 827 47.43 -12.91 8.93
CA GLU A 827 48.42 -13.92 8.57
C GLU A 827 49.11 -13.59 7.24
N ASN A 828 48.35 -13.16 6.23
CA ASN A 828 48.88 -12.74 4.93
C ASN A 828 49.76 -11.49 5.02
N ALA A 829 49.42 -10.53 5.90
CA ALA A 829 50.28 -9.39 6.22
C ALA A 829 51.53 -9.80 7.05
N GLY A 830 51.61 -11.06 7.48
CA GLY A 830 52.70 -11.62 8.27
C GLY A 830 52.60 -11.33 9.76
N PHE A 831 51.37 -11.15 10.26
CA PHE A 831 51.05 -11.03 11.67
C PHE A 831 50.41 -12.31 12.24
N GLU A 832 50.63 -12.57 13.52
CA GLU A 832 49.96 -13.57 14.33
C GLU A 832 49.11 -12.86 15.39
N ILE A 833 47.82 -13.18 15.44
CA ILE A 833 46.91 -12.62 16.43
C ILE A 833 47.19 -13.25 17.80
N ASN A 834 47.60 -12.43 18.77
CA ASN A 834 48.00 -12.87 20.10
C ASN A 834 46.82 -12.94 21.09
N GLU A 835 45.89 -11.98 21.03
CA GLU A 835 44.76 -11.89 21.95
C GLU A 835 43.51 -11.40 21.21
N ILE A 836 42.35 -12.00 21.48
CA ILE A 836 41.06 -11.61 20.90
C ILE A 836 40.06 -11.36 22.03
N GLN A 837 39.40 -10.21 21.97
CA GLN A 837 38.28 -9.83 22.81
C GLN A 837 37.02 -9.66 21.95
N GLU A 838 35.92 -10.24 22.42
CA GLU A 838 34.65 -10.28 21.72
C GLU A 838 33.68 -9.26 22.33
N THR A 839 32.89 -8.58 21.51
CA THR A 839 31.70 -7.87 22.00
C THR A 839 30.50 -8.79 21.77
N LEU A 840 30.09 -9.46 22.84
CA LEU A 840 29.05 -10.49 22.79
C LEU A 840 27.67 -9.88 23.07
N ASP A 841 26.69 -10.25 22.26
CA ASP A 841 25.31 -9.85 22.45
C ASP A 841 24.72 -10.52 23.71
N PRO A 842 24.03 -9.76 24.59
CA PRO A 842 23.42 -10.30 25.80
C PRO A 842 22.48 -11.51 25.56
N GLN A 843 21.88 -11.63 24.38
CA GLN A 843 20.98 -12.73 24.01
C GLN A 843 21.67 -14.11 24.00
N TYR A 844 23.00 -14.15 23.87
CA TYR A 844 23.74 -15.41 23.93
C TYR A 844 23.51 -16.18 25.25
N GLU A 845 23.39 -15.47 26.38
CA GLU A 845 23.21 -16.12 27.69
C GLU A 845 21.84 -16.80 27.84
N GLU A 846 20.83 -16.28 27.16
CA GLU A 846 19.50 -16.91 27.10
C GLU A 846 19.52 -18.12 26.19
N TYR A 847 20.18 -18.00 25.03
CA TYR A 847 20.32 -19.08 24.07
C TYR A 847 21.12 -20.25 24.64
N LYS A 848 22.21 -19.97 25.36
CA LYS A 848 23.06 -20.98 26.02
C LYS A 848 22.28 -21.81 27.05
N LYS A 849 21.34 -21.20 27.79
CA LYS A 849 20.51 -21.91 28.78
C LYS A 849 19.52 -22.89 28.15
N SER A 850 19.16 -22.70 26.89
CA SER A 850 18.21 -23.57 26.18
C SER A 850 18.76 -24.95 25.84
N GLY A 851 20.09 -25.13 25.82
CA GLY A 851 20.75 -26.39 25.46
C GLY A 851 20.60 -26.80 23.99
N GLN A 852 20.17 -25.88 23.11
CA GLN A 852 19.98 -26.14 21.68
C GLN A 852 21.32 -26.09 20.92
N ASN A 853 21.56 -27.07 20.06
CA ASN A 853 22.71 -27.16 19.16
C ASN A 853 22.37 -26.76 17.71
N CYS A 854 21.26 -26.06 17.51
CA CYS A 854 20.88 -25.48 16.23
C CYS A 854 20.69 -23.97 16.41
N LEU A 855 21.00 -23.19 15.38
CA LEU A 855 20.71 -21.76 15.31
C LEU A 855 19.60 -21.54 14.28
N LYS A 856 18.46 -21.05 14.75
CA LYS A 856 17.32 -20.71 13.89
C LYS A 856 17.26 -19.20 13.69
N VAL A 857 17.50 -18.76 12.45
CA VAL A 857 17.51 -17.35 12.08
C VAL A 857 16.52 -17.14 10.94
N GLY A 858 15.35 -16.55 11.23
CA GLY A 858 14.27 -16.40 10.26
C GLY A 858 13.88 -17.75 9.62
N ARG A 859 14.06 -17.84 8.29
CA ARG A 859 13.80 -19.05 7.48
C ARG A 859 15.00 -20.01 7.39
N VAL A 860 16.19 -19.59 7.84
CA VAL A 860 17.42 -20.38 7.79
C VAL A 860 17.61 -21.11 9.11
N THR A 861 17.75 -22.43 9.05
CA THR A 861 18.12 -23.24 10.22
C THR A 861 19.49 -23.83 9.99
N ILE A 862 20.42 -23.55 10.90
CA ILE A 862 21.77 -24.12 10.91
C ILE A 862 21.81 -25.14 12.04
N ASN A 863 21.78 -26.43 11.69
CA ASN A 863 21.79 -27.52 12.66
C ASN A 863 23.23 -27.97 12.97
N ASP A 864 23.37 -28.75 14.05
CA ASP A 864 24.60 -29.44 14.44
C ASP A 864 25.79 -28.52 14.77
N LEU A 865 25.51 -27.32 15.30
CA LEU A 865 26.53 -26.37 15.75
C LEU A 865 27.12 -26.77 17.09
N SER A 866 28.45 -26.70 17.20
CA SER A 866 29.14 -26.74 18.50
C SER A 866 28.85 -25.45 19.30
N GLU A 867 29.06 -25.48 20.62
CA GLU A 867 28.90 -24.28 21.47
C GLU A 867 29.75 -23.10 20.99
N GLU A 868 30.95 -23.37 20.46
CA GLU A 868 31.86 -22.35 19.95
C GLU A 868 31.35 -21.75 18.63
N GLU A 869 30.86 -22.57 17.70
CA GLU A 869 30.31 -22.09 16.43
C GLU A 869 29.04 -21.28 16.64
N LEU A 870 28.18 -21.74 17.55
CA LEU A 870 26.98 -21.01 17.94
C LEU A 870 27.31 -19.65 18.54
N ARG A 871 28.31 -19.59 19.44
CA ARG A 871 28.75 -18.33 20.08
C ARG A 871 29.18 -17.27 19.06
N ARG A 872 29.87 -17.66 17.98
CA ARG A 872 30.38 -16.71 16.97
C ARG A 872 29.28 -15.93 16.24
N PHE A 873 28.06 -16.48 16.15
CA PHE A 873 26.91 -15.75 15.61
C PHE A 873 26.42 -14.64 16.55
N PHE A 874 26.75 -14.67 17.84
CA PHE A 874 26.35 -13.62 18.78
C PHE A 874 27.45 -12.58 19.04
N VAL A 875 28.60 -12.66 18.33
CA VAL A 875 29.67 -11.66 18.45
C VAL A 875 29.44 -10.54 17.43
N PHE A 876 29.25 -9.30 17.91
CA PHE A 876 29.03 -8.12 17.09
C PHE A 876 30.32 -7.62 16.41
N GLN A 877 31.41 -7.57 17.18
CA GLN A 877 32.73 -7.09 16.71
C GLN A 877 33.87 -7.83 17.43
N TYR A 878 35.00 -7.95 16.75
CA TYR A 878 36.24 -8.50 17.29
C TYR A 878 37.26 -7.38 17.50
N ARG A 879 37.84 -7.33 18.70
CA ARG A 879 38.97 -6.46 19.04
C ARG A 879 40.15 -7.34 19.37
N PHE A 880 41.32 -7.07 18.82
CA PHE A 880 42.45 -7.98 19.01
C PHE A 880 43.79 -7.27 18.93
N SER A 881 44.82 -7.92 19.48
CA SER A 881 46.22 -7.52 19.31
C SER A 881 46.97 -8.56 18.48
N ALA A 882 47.83 -8.10 17.57
CA ALA A 882 48.60 -8.96 16.68
C ALA A 882 50.08 -8.55 16.62
N GLY A 883 50.97 -9.55 16.73
CA GLY A 883 52.43 -9.46 16.56
C GLY A 883 52.88 -10.14 15.27
N LEU A 884 54.17 -10.40 15.03
CA LEU A 884 54.68 -10.98 13.77
C LEU A 884 54.74 -12.54 13.80
N SER A 885 54.41 -13.25 12.69
CA SER A 885 54.17 -14.73 12.59
C SER A 885 55.36 -15.64 12.14
N GLU A 886 55.33 -16.96 12.46
CA GLU A 886 56.27 -18.07 12.09
C GLU A 886 55.52 -19.33 11.45
N THR A 887 55.92 -20.01 10.32
CA THR A 887 55.03 -20.77 9.30
C THR A 887 55.07 -22.37 9.09
N LYS A 888 53.98 -23.15 8.65
CA LYS A 888 53.88 -24.58 7.98
C LYS A 888 52.47 -25.14 7.34
N PRO A 889 52.35 -26.22 6.44
CA PRO A 889 51.10 -26.71 5.64
C PRO A 889 50.54 -28.22 5.66
N GLU A 890 49.37 -28.60 4.99
CA GLU A 890 48.38 -29.78 5.17
C GLU A 890 47.75 -30.63 3.93
N ASN A 891 46.97 -31.77 4.10
CA ASN A 891 46.05 -32.52 3.09
C ASN A 891 45.08 -33.74 3.54
N GLU A 892 43.93 -34.07 2.79
CA GLU A 892 43.11 -35.39 2.49
C GLU A 892 41.61 -35.80 2.92
N LYS A 893 40.79 -36.58 2.09
CA LYS A 893 39.52 -37.45 2.38
C LYS A 893 38.93 -38.46 1.25
N LYS A 894 37.93 -39.40 1.52
CA LYS A 894 37.51 -40.75 0.85
C LYS A 894 35.98 -41.12 0.49
N ASN A 895 35.58 -42.39 0.08
CA ASN A 895 34.60 -42.95 -0.99
C ASN A 895 33.49 -44.10 -0.69
N ILE A 896 32.48 -44.46 -1.59
CA ILE A 896 31.40 -45.58 -1.56
C ILE A 896 31.13 -46.34 -2.96
N SER A 897 30.44 -47.53 -3.00
CA SER A 897 30.20 -48.64 -4.03
C SER A 897 29.51 -48.39 -5.42
N ARG A 898 29.68 -49.31 -6.43
CA ARG A 898 29.62 -49.08 -7.91
C ARG A 898 28.38 -49.48 -8.77
N ASP A 899 27.64 -50.58 -8.53
CA ASP A 899 26.70 -51.13 -9.54
C ASP A 899 25.27 -50.56 -9.51
N SER A 900 24.66 -50.35 -8.33
CA SER A 900 23.37 -49.64 -8.27
C SER A 900 23.53 -48.17 -8.64
N VAL A 901 24.69 -47.61 -8.26
CA VAL A 901 25.14 -46.29 -8.69
C VAL A 901 25.21 -46.23 -10.22
N MET A 902 25.66 -47.27 -10.92
CA MET A 902 25.78 -47.22 -12.38
C MET A 902 24.42 -47.13 -13.11
N LYS A 903 23.40 -47.86 -12.64
CA LYS A 903 22.05 -47.88 -13.24
C LYS A 903 21.28 -46.59 -12.99
N GLU A 904 21.27 -46.16 -11.74
CA GLU A 904 20.67 -44.90 -11.34
C GLU A 904 21.40 -43.73 -12.00
N ARG A 905 22.73 -43.84 -12.13
CA ARG A 905 23.53 -42.88 -12.88
C ARG A 905 23.16 -42.82 -14.35
N GLN A 906 22.91 -43.93 -15.05
CA GLN A 906 22.54 -43.89 -16.47
C GLN A 906 21.15 -43.29 -16.69
N LEU A 907 20.16 -43.63 -15.86
CA LEU A 907 18.83 -43.03 -15.94
C LEU A 907 18.86 -41.55 -15.53
N ASN A 908 19.61 -41.20 -14.49
CA ASN A 908 19.80 -39.81 -14.07
C ASN A 908 20.61 -39.02 -15.09
N GLU A 909 21.58 -39.63 -15.77
CA GLU A 909 22.31 -39.05 -16.88
C GLU A 909 21.37 -38.75 -18.05
N ALA A 910 20.51 -39.71 -18.45
CA ALA A 910 19.51 -39.49 -19.49
C ALA A 910 18.55 -38.35 -19.13
N LYS A 911 18.04 -38.33 -17.89
CA LYS A 911 17.18 -37.25 -17.38
C LYS A 911 17.89 -35.91 -17.28
N THR A 912 19.18 -35.90 -16.95
CA THR A 912 20.00 -34.68 -16.89
C THR A 912 20.25 -34.13 -18.30
N LEU A 913 20.51 -35.02 -19.26
CA LEU A 913 20.64 -34.65 -20.67
C LEU A 913 19.33 -34.09 -21.21
N GLU A 914 18.20 -34.73 -20.89
CA GLU A 914 16.86 -34.22 -21.18
C GLU A 914 16.65 -32.84 -20.55
N ALA A 915 16.84 -32.68 -19.23
CA ALA A 915 16.67 -31.39 -18.55
C ALA A 915 17.58 -30.27 -19.10
N ASN A 916 18.79 -30.62 -19.58
CA ASN A 916 19.73 -29.66 -20.17
C ASN A 916 19.49 -29.38 -21.66
N GLY A 917 18.43 -29.94 -22.26
CA GLY A 917 18.09 -29.73 -23.67
C GLY A 917 18.91 -30.56 -24.68
N ASN A 918 19.70 -31.52 -24.21
CA ASN A 918 20.51 -32.41 -25.04
C ASN A 918 19.69 -33.64 -25.47
N TRP A 919 18.59 -33.38 -26.20
CA TRP A 919 17.56 -34.37 -26.52
C TRP A 919 18.09 -35.56 -27.34
N LYS A 920 19.00 -35.32 -28.29
CA LYS A 920 19.58 -36.38 -29.15
C LYS A 920 20.39 -37.39 -28.35
N GLU A 921 21.18 -36.90 -27.40
CA GLU A 921 22.00 -37.71 -26.50
C GLU A 921 21.10 -38.46 -25.51
N ALA A 922 20.09 -37.79 -24.94
CA ALA A 922 19.10 -38.42 -24.07
C ALA A 922 18.37 -39.57 -24.78
N ILE A 923 17.93 -39.38 -26.03
CA ILE A 923 17.29 -40.42 -26.85
C ILE A 923 18.21 -41.64 -27.03
N LYS A 924 19.52 -41.44 -27.21
CA LYS A 924 20.48 -42.56 -27.32
C LYS A 924 20.56 -43.32 -26.00
N VAL A 925 20.68 -42.62 -24.86
CA VAL A 925 20.77 -43.26 -23.54
C VAL A 925 19.47 -44.00 -23.20
N TYR A 926 18.31 -43.37 -23.41
CA TYR A 926 17.02 -44.06 -23.29
C TYR A 926 16.91 -45.25 -24.25
N GLY A 927 17.44 -45.12 -25.48
CA GLY A 927 17.54 -46.21 -26.43
C GLY A 927 18.34 -47.40 -25.91
N PHE A 928 19.49 -47.17 -25.28
CA PHE A 928 20.30 -48.22 -24.66
C PHE A 928 19.56 -48.91 -23.51
N ILE A 929 18.89 -48.14 -22.65
CA ILE A 929 18.07 -48.69 -21.56
C ILE A 929 16.96 -49.57 -22.14
N LEU A 930 16.30 -49.14 -23.20
CA LEU A 930 15.19 -49.86 -23.83
C LEU A 930 15.62 -51.11 -24.61
N VAL A 931 16.89 -51.24 -24.99
CA VAL A 931 17.43 -52.48 -25.57
C VAL A 931 17.50 -53.58 -24.51
N GLU A 932 17.89 -53.23 -23.28
CA GLU A 932 17.99 -54.18 -22.16
C GLU A 932 16.64 -54.39 -21.46
N HIS A 933 15.82 -53.34 -21.41
CA HIS A 933 14.55 -53.27 -20.67
C HIS A 933 13.43 -52.65 -21.53
N PRO A 934 12.90 -53.38 -22.52
CA PRO A 934 11.84 -52.88 -23.41
C PRO A 934 10.52 -52.56 -22.68
N GLU A 935 10.32 -53.06 -21.46
CA GLU A 935 9.19 -52.78 -20.58
C GLU A 935 9.33 -51.47 -19.77
N ASN A 936 10.45 -50.75 -19.90
CA ASN A 936 10.70 -49.54 -19.12
C ASN A 936 9.83 -48.36 -19.61
N LEU A 937 8.66 -48.20 -18.98
CA LEU A 937 7.68 -47.17 -19.30
C LEU A 937 8.27 -45.75 -19.28
N VAL A 938 9.08 -45.43 -18.27
CA VAL A 938 9.70 -44.10 -18.10
C VAL A 938 10.57 -43.76 -19.31
N SER A 939 11.37 -44.72 -19.80
CA SER A 939 12.25 -44.51 -20.94
C SER A 939 11.48 -44.35 -22.24
N TRP A 940 10.38 -45.08 -22.45
CA TRP A 940 9.50 -44.87 -23.62
C TRP A 940 8.82 -43.50 -23.61
N LYS A 941 8.28 -43.07 -22.46
CA LYS A 941 7.67 -41.74 -22.29
C LYS A 941 8.68 -40.63 -22.55
N SER A 942 9.83 -40.68 -21.88
CA SER A 942 10.87 -39.65 -21.96
C SER A 942 11.50 -39.58 -23.36
N LYS A 943 11.68 -40.72 -24.01
CA LYS A 943 12.08 -40.78 -25.42
C LYS A 943 11.03 -40.13 -26.35
N GLY A 944 9.74 -40.38 -26.11
CA GLY A 944 8.64 -39.73 -26.84
C GLY A 944 8.62 -38.21 -26.66
N ASN A 945 8.85 -37.72 -25.44
CA ASN A 945 8.98 -36.31 -25.11
C ASN A 945 10.17 -35.66 -25.83
N CYS A 946 11.35 -36.30 -25.79
CA CYS A 946 12.54 -35.81 -26.49
C CYS A 946 12.30 -35.66 -28.00
N HIS A 947 11.69 -36.67 -28.64
CA HIS A 947 11.33 -36.58 -30.06
C HIS A 947 10.28 -35.48 -30.32
N LEU A 948 9.33 -35.27 -29.41
CA LEU A 948 8.34 -34.18 -29.52
C LEU A 948 9.00 -32.80 -29.46
N GLN A 949 9.93 -32.58 -28.52
CA GLN A 949 10.71 -31.33 -28.41
C GLN A 949 11.55 -31.06 -29.67
N MET A 950 12.04 -32.11 -30.30
CA MET A 950 12.76 -32.03 -31.57
C MET A 950 11.86 -31.91 -32.81
N GLN A 951 10.53 -31.87 -32.64
CA GLN A 951 9.54 -31.87 -33.72
C GLN A 951 9.60 -33.12 -34.63
N GLU A 952 10.15 -34.23 -34.12
CA GLU A 952 10.19 -35.54 -34.77
C GLU A 952 8.90 -36.30 -34.46
N PHE A 953 7.78 -35.80 -34.98
CA PHE A 953 6.44 -36.23 -34.57
C PHE A 953 6.13 -37.70 -34.86
N LYS A 954 6.74 -38.30 -35.89
CA LYS A 954 6.50 -39.70 -36.25
C LYS A 954 7.09 -40.64 -35.20
N GLU A 955 8.35 -40.41 -34.85
CA GLU A 955 9.12 -41.15 -33.85
C GLU A 955 8.52 -40.94 -32.44
N SER A 956 8.11 -39.70 -32.13
CA SER A 956 7.40 -39.37 -30.90
C SER A 956 6.09 -40.16 -30.78
N ARG A 957 5.28 -40.19 -31.85
CA ARG A 957 4.04 -40.98 -31.89
C ARG A 957 4.26 -42.47 -31.68
N GLU A 958 5.32 -43.03 -32.28
CA GLU A 958 5.67 -44.44 -32.12
C GLU A 958 6.08 -44.76 -30.67
N ALA A 959 6.90 -43.91 -30.04
CA ALA A 959 7.31 -44.05 -28.65
C ALA A 959 6.12 -43.95 -27.67
N PHE A 960 5.21 -42.98 -27.86
CA PHE A 960 4.02 -42.87 -27.02
C PHE A 960 3.02 -43.99 -27.23
N LYS A 961 2.88 -44.53 -28.46
CA LYS A 961 2.07 -45.75 -28.68
C LYS A 961 2.64 -46.94 -27.92
N LYS A 962 3.97 -47.10 -27.88
CA LYS A 962 4.63 -48.13 -27.06
C LYS A 962 4.41 -47.91 -25.57
N ALA A 963 4.47 -46.67 -25.10
CA ALA A 963 4.13 -46.34 -23.72
C ALA A 963 2.65 -46.66 -23.40
N PHE A 964 1.73 -46.36 -24.32
CA PHE A 964 0.30 -46.63 -24.17
C PHE A 964 -0.02 -48.13 -24.17
N GLU A 965 0.70 -48.95 -24.94
CA GLU A 965 0.58 -50.41 -24.88
C GLU A 965 0.96 -50.97 -23.50
N LEU A 966 1.87 -50.31 -22.79
CA LEU A 966 2.31 -50.68 -21.44
C LEU A 966 1.38 -50.16 -20.34
N ASP A 967 0.75 -49.00 -20.54
CA ASP A 967 -0.19 -48.39 -19.60
C ASP A 967 -1.36 -47.69 -20.33
N PRO A 968 -2.44 -48.44 -20.70
CA PRO A 968 -3.55 -47.93 -21.51
C PRO A 968 -4.49 -46.94 -20.80
N GLU A 969 -4.42 -46.85 -19.47
CA GLU A 969 -5.29 -46.00 -18.65
C GLU A 969 -4.57 -44.73 -18.18
N SER A 970 -3.37 -44.46 -18.69
CA SER A 970 -2.59 -43.27 -18.35
C SER A 970 -3.08 -42.02 -19.08
N PRO A 971 -3.72 -41.05 -18.39
CA PRO A 971 -4.18 -39.82 -19.04
C PRO A 971 -3.01 -38.95 -19.54
N GLU A 972 -1.83 -39.05 -18.92
CA GLU A 972 -0.62 -38.34 -19.38
C GLU A 972 -0.18 -38.83 -20.78
N ILE A 973 -0.23 -40.15 -21.01
CA ILE A 973 0.13 -40.72 -22.30
C ILE A 973 -0.93 -40.37 -23.36
N MET A 974 -2.21 -40.41 -22.98
CA MET A 974 -3.31 -39.97 -23.85
C MET A 974 -3.17 -38.49 -24.25
N MET A 975 -2.79 -37.62 -23.31
CA MET A 975 -2.52 -36.21 -23.57
C MET A 975 -1.37 -36.03 -24.57
N ASN A 976 -0.26 -36.75 -24.38
CA ASN A 976 0.87 -36.69 -25.31
C ASN A 976 0.51 -37.21 -26.71
N LEU A 977 -0.31 -38.27 -26.80
CA LEU A 977 -0.85 -38.74 -28.08
C LEU A 977 -1.79 -37.72 -28.73
N ALA A 978 -2.65 -37.05 -27.96
CA ALA A 978 -3.52 -35.98 -28.44
C ALA A 978 -2.70 -34.81 -29.02
N VAL A 979 -1.69 -34.34 -28.27
CA VAL A 979 -0.81 -33.24 -28.69
C VAL A 979 -0.03 -33.60 -29.96
N VAL A 980 0.59 -34.78 -30.01
CA VAL A 980 1.30 -35.23 -31.22
C VAL A 980 0.35 -35.33 -32.41
N SER A 981 -0.86 -35.85 -32.21
CA SER A 981 -1.87 -35.97 -33.28
C SER A 981 -2.34 -34.60 -33.78
N PHE A 982 -2.50 -33.63 -32.88
CA PHE A 982 -2.80 -32.25 -33.21
C PHE A 982 -1.68 -31.61 -34.04
N GLN A 983 -0.42 -31.79 -33.65
CA GLN A 983 0.75 -31.22 -34.35
C GLN A 983 0.92 -31.77 -35.77
N VAL A 984 0.65 -33.06 -35.99
CA VAL A 984 0.66 -33.67 -37.33
C VAL A 984 -0.63 -33.39 -38.13
N ARG A 985 -1.53 -32.56 -37.59
CA ARG A 985 -2.83 -32.18 -38.17
C ARG A 985 -3.79 -33.35 -38.40
N ASP A 986 -3.64 -34.42 -37.63
CA ASP A 986 -4.60 -35.52 -37.56
C ASP A 986 -5.67 -35.19 -36.50
N TYR A 987 -6.51 -34.21 -36.84
CA TYR A 987 -7.48 -33.64 -35.91
C TYR A 987 -8.53 -34.64 -35.43
N LYS A 988 -8.84 -35.67 -36.23
CA LYS A 988 -9.79 -36.73 -35.83
C LYS A 988 -9.22 -37.61 -34.73
N GLU A 989 -7.96 -38.00 -34.86
CA GLU A 989 -7.31 -38.80 -33.82
C GLU A 989 -7.05 -37.95 -32.57
N ALA A 990 -6.69 -36.67 -32.74
CA ALA A 990 -6.54 -35.74 -31.62
C ALA A 990 -7.85 -35.56 -30.83
N GLU A 991 -8.98 -35.36 -31.52
CA GLU A 991 -10.30 -35.21 -30.91
C GLU A 991 -10.65 -36.42 -30.05
N LYS A 992 -10.48 -37.62 -30.59
CA LYS A 992 -10.71 -38.88 -29.86
C LYS A 992 -9.90 -38.97 -28.57
N TRP A 993 -8.63 -38.57 -28.59
CA TRP A 993 -7.80 -38.59 -27.37
C TRP A 993 -8.22 -37.50 -26.38
N PHE A 994 -8.55 -36.29 -26.83
CA PHE A 994 -9.04 -35.23 -25.95
C PHE A 994 -10.41 -35.54 -25.34
N GLU A 995 -11.31 -36.17 -26.08
CA GLU A 995 -12.61 -36.64 -25.57
C GLU A 995 -12.41 -37.68 -24.47
N ARG A 996 -11.48 -38.60 -24.64
CA ARG A 996 -11.17 -39.61 -23.62
C ARG A 996 -10.59 -38.99 -22.34
N LEU A 997 -9.86 -37.88 -22.44
CA LEU A 997 -9.40 -37.13 -21.26
C LEU A 997 -10.55 -36.53 -20.44
N LEU A 998 -11.74 -36.33 -21.03
CA LEU A 998 -12.91 -35.82 -20.29
C LEU A 998 -13.44 -36.81 -19.25
N GLU A 999 -13.08 -38.09 -19.37
CA GLU A 999 -13.41 -39.15 -18.41
C GLU A 999 -12.55 -39.07 -17.12
N PHE A 1000 -11.48 -38.27 -17.13
CA PHE A 1000 -10.53 -38.13 -16.02
C PHE A 1000 -10.59 -36.71 -15.45
N ASP A 1001 -11.16 -36.54 -14.25
CA ASP A 1001 -11.33 -35.21 -13.62
C ASP A 1001 -10.03 -34.38 -13.57
N SER A 1002 -8.87 -35.01 -13.35
CA SER A 1002 -7.55 -34.34 -13.29
C SER A 1002 -6.99 -33.87 -14.65
N TYR A 1003 -7.59 -34.29 -15.76
CA TYR A 1003 -7.21 -33.91 -17.13
C TYR A 1003 -8.40 -33.33 -17.92
N LYS A 1004 -9.55 -33.18 -17.29
CA LYS A 1004 -10.78 -32.68 -17.92
C LYS A 1004 -10.60 -31.27 -18.45
N ASP A 1005 -9.86 -30.42 -17.74
CA ASP A 1005 -9.47 -29.08 -18.20
C ASP A 1005 -8.65 -29.14 -19.51
N LYS A 1006 -7.67 -30.04 -19.58
CA LYS A 1006 -6.81 -30.24 -20.77
C LYS A 1006 -7.59 -30.83 -21.94
N GLY A 1007 -8.53 -31.75 -21.67
CA GLY A 1007 -9.44 -32.29 -22.67
C GLY A 1007 -10.34 -31.20 -23.26
N LEU A 1008 -11.01 -30.41 -22.42
CA LEU A 1008 -11.87 -29.29 -22.84
C LEU A 1008 -11.06 -28.24 -23.62
N CYS A 1009 -9.87 -27.89 -23.13
CA CYS A 1009 -8.96 -26.96 -23.81
C CYS A 1009 -8.52 -27.50 -25.18
N GLY A 1010 -8.14 -28.77 -25.27
CA GLY A 1010 -7.73 -29.41 -26.52
C GLY A 1010 -8.85 -29.45 -27.56
N ILE A 1011 -10.09 -29.73 -27.15
CA ILE A 1011 -11.27 -29.66 -28.03
C ILE A 1011 -11.53 -28.20 -28.44
N GLY A 1012 -11.35 -27.24 -27.53
CA GLY A 1012 -11.42 -25.80 -27.85
C GLY A 1012 -10.40 -25.39 -28.92
N MET A 1013 -9.16 -25.87 -28.83
CA MET A 1013 -8.12 -25.65 -29.84
C MET A 1013 -8.48 -26.28 -31.19
N LEU A 1014 -9.08 -27.48 -31.20
CA LEU A 1014 -9.58 -28.11 -32.42
C LEU A 1014 -10.71 -27.30 -33.07
N LYS A 1015 -11.64 -26.78 -32.26
CA LYS A 1015 -12.73 -25.90 -32.74
C LYS A 1015 -12.20 -24.61 -33.34
N GLN A 1016 -11.12 -24.05 -32.77
CA GLN A 1016 -10.42 -22.90 -33.34
C GLN A 1016 -9.81 -23.22 -34.72
N GLN A 1017 -9.27 -24.43 -34.94
CA GLN A 1017 -8.72 -24.82 -36.26
C GLN A 1017 -9.78 -24.93 -37.35
N VAL A 1018 -11.05 -25.17 -36.98
CA VAL A 1018 -12.19 -25.20 -37.91
C VAL A 1018 -13.01 -23.90 -37.88
N GLU A 1019 -12.43 -22.82 -37.35
CA GLU A 1019 -13.01 -21.46 -37.28
C GLU A 1019 -14.33 -21.37 -36.50
N ALA A 1020 -14.63 -22.34 -35.64
CA ALA A 1020 -15.80 -22.35 -34.75
C ALA A 1020 -15.50 -21.58 -33.44
N ASN A 1021 -15.20 -20.27 -33.55
CA ASN A 1021 -14.66 -19.46 -32.46
C ASN A 1021 -15.59 -19.36 -31.24
N ASN A 1022 -16.92 -19.27 -31.43
CA ASN A 1022 -17.87 -19.17 -30.30
C ASN A 1022 -17.93 -20.47 -29.49
N GLU A 1023 -17.89 -21.62 -30.15
CA GLU A 1023 -17.80 -22.92 -29.47
C GLU A 1023 -16.46 -23.07 -28.74
N ALA A 1024 -15.37 -22.56 -29.33
CA ALA A 1024 -14.05 -22.58 -28.72
C ALA A 1024 -14.01 -21.71 -27.45
N ILE A 1025 -14.57 -20.49 -27.48
CA ILE A 1025 -14.70 -19.59 -26.32
C ILE A 1025 -15.42 -20.29 -25.15
N GLU A 1026 -16.57 -20.92 -25.42
CA GLU A 1026 -17.33 -21.65 -24.41
C GLU A 1026 -16.55 -22.84 -23.83
N LEU A 1027 -15.78 -23.55 -24.66
CA LEU A 1027 -14.95 -24.66 -24.22
C LEU A 1027 -13.75 -24.21 -23.38
N PHE A 1028 -13.08 -23.11 -23.76
CA PHE A 1028 -12.01 -22.53 -22.96
C PHE A 1028 -12.53 -22.01 -21.63
N TYR A 1029 -13.66 -21.31 -21.62
CA TYR A 1029 -14.30 -20.88 -20.38
C TYR A 1029 -14.64 -22.08 -19.49
N LYS A 1030 -15.26 -23.13 -20.04
CA LYS A 1030 -15.52 -24.37 -19.27
C LYS A 1030 -14.26 -25.03 -18.75
N ALA A 1031 -13.16 -25.01 -19.51
CA ALA A 1031 -11.87 -25.50 -19.03
C ALA A 1031 -11.38 -24.69 -17.82
N LEU A 1032 -11.54 -23.36 -17.85
CA LEU A 1032 -11.16 -22.45 -16.75
C LEU A 1032 -12.08 -22.56 -15.53
N GLN A 1033 -13.35 -22.92 -15.73
CA GLN A 1033 -14.26 -23.26 -14.62
C GLN A 1033 -13.85 -24.56 -13.91
N VAL A 1034 -13.16 -25.47 -14.61
CA VAL A 1034 -12.60 -26.71 -14.01
C VAL A 1034 -11.22 -26.46 -13.41
N ASN A 1035 -10.39 -25.67 -14.08
CA ASN A 1035 -9.05 -25.30 -13.63
C ASN A 1035 -8.72 -23.86 -14.06
N PRO A 1036 -8.86 -22.87 -13.17
CA PRO A 1036 -8.58 -21.47 -13.48
C PRO A 1036 -7.15 -21.21 -13.94
N GLU A 1037 -6.18 -22.02 -13.49
CA GLU A 1037 -4.76 -21.89 -13.84
C GLU A 1037 -4.39 -22.49 -15.21
N ASN A 1038 -5.37 -22.91 -16.02
CA ASN A 1038 -5.09 -23.41 -17.36
C ASN A 1038 -4.67 -22.26 -18.30
N GLY A 1039 -3.37 -21.96 -18.32
CA GLY A 1039 -2.82 -20.83 -19.08
C GLY A 1039 -3.08 -20.89 -20.59
N ILE A 1040 -3.17 -22.08 -21.19
CA ILE A 1040 -3.51 -22.23 -22.61
C ILE A 1040 -4.97 -21.82 -22.84
N ALA A 1041 -5.89 -22.27 -21.99
CA ALA A 1041 -7.29 -21.89 -22.09
C ALA A 1041 -7.49 -20.39 -21.82
N LEU A 1042 -6.83 -19.82 -20.81
CA LEU A 1042 -6.93 -18.40 -20.48
C LEU A 1042 -6.40 -17.51 -21.61
N SER A 1043 -5.18 -17.80 -22.10
CA SER A 1043 -4.60 -17.05 -23.23
C SER A 1043 -5.41 -17.19 -24.52
N SER A 1044 -5.95 -18.39 -24.80
CA SER A 1044 -6.80 -18.62 -25.97
C SER A 1044 -8.15 -17.92 -25.85
N LEU A 1045 -8.76 -17.92 -24.66
CA LEU A 1045 -10.01 -17.21 -24.37
C LEU A 1045 -9.84 -15.70 -24.53
N LEU A 1046 -8.80 -15.12 -23.92
CA LEU A 1046 -8.49 -13.70 -24.03
C LEU A 1046 -8.27 -13.31 -25.50
N LYS A 1047 -7.42 -14.06 -26.22
CA LYS A 1047 -7.16 -13.81 -27.64
C LYS A 1047 -8.44 -13.84 -28.46
N LEU A 1048 -9.30 -14.84 -28.25
CA LEU A 1048 -10.55 -14.95 -28.98
C LEU A 1048 -11.54 -13.84 -28.59
N ALA A 1049 -11.59 -13.44 -27.32
CA ALA A 1049 -12.44 -12.35 -26.85
C ALA A 1049 -12.08 -11.01 -27.53
N TYR A 1050 -10.79 -10.68 -27.64
CA TYR A 1050 -10.34 -9.51 -28.41
C TYR A 1050 -10.63 -9.61 -29.91
N LEU A 1051 -10.60 -10.82 -30.49
CA LEU A 1051 -10.92 -11.01 -31.91
C LEU A 1051 -12.43 -10.97 -32.20
N SER A 1052 -13.27 -11.42 -31.27
CA SER A 1052 -14.73 -11.48 -31.43
C SER A 1052 -15.46 -10.25 -30.86
N GLY A 1053 -14.82 -9.48 -29.99
CA GLY A 1053 -15.45 -8.42 -29.19
C GLY A 1053 -16.32 -8.95 -28.04
N GLU A 1054 -16.28 -10.26 -27.77
CA GLU A 1054 -17.10 -10.91 -26.73
C GLU A 1054 -16.31 -11.06 -25.42
N PHE A 1055 -16.31 -10.02 -24.60
CA PHE A 1055 -15.46 -9.93 -23.41
C PHE A 1055 -16.01 -10.59 -22.15
N ARG A 1056 -17.33 -10.85 -22.10
CA ARG A 1056 -18.05 -11.30 -20.89
C ARG A 1056 -17.42 -12.54 -20.22
N LEU A 1057 -17.11 -13.58 -20.99
CA LEU A 1057 -16.56 -14.82 -20.44
C LEU A 1057 -15.07 -14.69 -20.08
N ALA A 1058 -14.34 -13.82 -20.78
CA ALA A 1058 -12.93 -13.56 -20.51
C ALA A 1058 -12.75 -12.74 -19.23
N GLU A 1059 -13.61 -11.74 -19.01
CA GLU A 1059 -13.67 -10.94 -17.78
C GLU A 1059 -13.92 -11.84 -16.56
N SER A 1060 -14.99 -12.63 -16.58
CA SER A 1060 -15.30 -13.54 -15.47
C SER A 1060 -14.19 -14.56 -15.22
N ALA A 1061 -13.54 -15.06 -16.28
CA ALA A 1061 -12.40 -15.96 -16.13
C ALA A 1061 -11.19 -15.27 -15.50
N LEU A 1062 -10.89 -14.03 -15.88
CA LEU A 1062 -9.81 -13.23 -15.31
C LEU A 1062 -10.07 -12.87 -13.85
N GLU A 1063 -11.29 -12.47 -13.50
CA GLU A 1063 -11.67 -12.17 -12.11
C GLU A 1063 -11.48 -13.40 -11.22
N ASN A 1064 -11.98 -14.57 -11.66
CA ASN A 1064 -11.77 -15.83 -10.93
C ASN A 1064 -10.28 -16.19 -10.81
N TYR A 1065 -9.47 -15.95 -11.86
CA TYR A 1065 -8.03 -16.19 -11.79
C TYR A 1065 -7.34 -15.21 -10.82
N LEU A 1066 -7.73 -13.94 -10.83
CA LEU A 1066 -7.19 -12.89 -9.95
C LEU A 1066 -7.65 -13.04 -8.50
N GLU A 1067 -8.75 -13.75 -8.21
CA GLU A 1067 -9.06 -14.17 -6.85
C GLU A 1067 -8.00 -15.13 -6.28
N ILE A 1068 -7.37 -15.95 -7.14
CA ILE A 1068 -6.31 -16.89 -6.76
C ILE A 1068 -4.94 -16.19 -6.79
N HIS A 1069 -4.70 -15.33 -7.79
CA HIS A 1069 -3.44 -14.62 -8.02
C HIS A 1069 -3.63 -13.09 -8.04
N PRO A 1070 -3.96 -12.45 -6.91
CA PRO A 1070 -4.41 -11.05 -6.87
C PRO A 1070 -3.34 -10.04 -7.30
N ALA A 1071 -2.07 -10.44 -7.31
CA ALA A 1071 -0.95 -9.59 -7.71
C ALA A 1071 -0.30 -10.01 -9.05
N ASN A 1072 -1.00 -10.80 -9.87
CA ASN A 1072 -0.55 -11.09 -11.22
C ASN A 1072 -0.73 -9.85 -12.13
N LEU A 1073 0.31 -9.02 -12.21
CA LEU A 1073 0.28 -7.74 -12.95
C LEU A 1073 -0.10 -7.91 -14.42
N ASN A 1074 0.29 -9.02 -15.06
CA ASN A 1074 -0.05 -9.30 -16.45
C ASN A 1074 -1.55 -9.55 -16.61
N MET A 1075 -2.18 -10.27 -15.67
CA MET A 1075 -3.61 -10.54 -15.72
C MET A 1075 -4.43 -9.34 -15.27
N LEU A 1076 -3.95 -8.54 -14.30
CA LEU A 1076 -4.51 -7.23 -13.98
C LEU A 1076 -4.48 -6.30 -15.21
N PHE A 1077 -3.36 -6.27 -15.93
CA PHE A 1077 -3.25 -5.49 -17.16
C PHE A 1077 -4.22 -5.99 -18.25
N GLY A 1078 -4.36 -7.31 -18.37
CA GLY A 1078 -5.35 -7.94 -19.23
C GLY A 1078 -6.79 -7.52 -18.87
N LEU A 1079 -7.13 -7.48 -17.58
CA LEU A 1079 -8.44 -7.04 -17.09
C LEU A 1079 -8.68 -5.54 -17.33
N ALA A 1080 -7.68 -4.70 -17.06
CA ALA A 1080 -7.73 -3.27 -17.39
C ALA A 1080 -7.95 -3.04 -18.89
N GLY A 1081 -7.29 -3.82 -19.74
CA GLY A 1081 -7.50 -3.82 -21.19
C GLY A 1081 -8.92 -4.22 -21.58
N LEU A 1082 -9.50 -5.24 -20.95
CA LEU A 1082 -10.90 -5.62 -21.17
C LEU A 1082 -11.86 -4.50 -20.78
N TYR A 1083 -11.69 -3.88 -19.61
CA TYR A 1083 -12.51 -2.75 -19.19
C TYR A 1083 -12.37 -1.55 -20.15
N PHE A 1084 -11.15 -1.28 -20.63
CA PHE A 1084 -10.91 -0.22 -21.60
C PHE A 1084 -11.62 -0.47 -22.95
N GLU A 1085 -11.61 -1.71 -23.46
CA GLU A 1085 -12.33 -2.06 -24.71
C GLU A 1085 -13.85 -2.09 -24.52
N GLN A 1086 -14.34 -2.33 -23.30
CA GLN A 1086 -15.76 -2.23 -22.94
C GLN A 1086 -16.23 -0.79 -22.67
N ASP A 1087 -15.34 0.22 -22.80
CA ASP A 1087 -15.59 1.62 -22.43
C ASP A 1087 -15.89 1.86 -20.94
N ARG A 1088 -15.48 0.91 -20.08
CA ARG A 1088 -15.56 0.97 -18.62
C ARG A 1088 -14.31 1.62 -18.05
N LEU A 1089 -14.15 2.89 -18.38
CA LEU A 1089 -12.89 3.62 -18.20
C LEU A 1089 -12.53 3.86 -16.73
N THR A 1090 -13.51 3.94 -15.83
CA THR A 1090 -13.27 4.12 -14.39
C THR A 1090 -12.66 2.85 -13.79
N GLU A 1091 -13.24 1.69 -14.09
CA GLU A 1091 -12.71 0.40 -13.64
C GLU A 1091 -11.35 0.09 -14.25
N ALA A 1092 -11.15 0.42 -15.55
CA ALA A 1092 -9.85 0.31 -16.20
C ALA A 1092 -8.78 1.12 -15.46
N ARG A 1093 -9.09 2.37 -15.09
CA ARG A 1093 -8.19 3.22 -14.29
C ARG A 1093 -7.90 2.61 -12.92
N GLU A 1094 -8.91 2.15 -12.20
CA GLU A 1094 -8.73 1.58 -10.86
C GLU A 1094 -7.82 0.34 -10.87
N VAL A 1095 -7.92 -0.51 -11.90
CA VAL A 1095 -7.02 -1.66 -12.06
C VAL A 1095 -5.62 -1.22 -12.47
N LEU A 1096 -5.48 -0.20 -13.32
CA LEU A 1096 -4.16 0.35 -13.70
C LEU A 1096 -3.46 1.00 -12.52
N ASP A 1097 -4.18 1.75 -11.69
CA ASP A 1097 -3.66 2.32 -10.45
C ASP A 1097 -3.17 1.22 -9.51
N GLN A 1098 -3.89 0.08 -9.42
CA GLN A 1098 -3.39 -1.09 -8.69
C GLN A 1098 -2.06 -1.58 -9.26
N ILE A 1099 -1.94 -1.77 -10.58
CA ILE A 1099 -0.68 -2.19 -11.21
C ILE A 1099 0.45 -1.22 -10.91
N LEU A 1100 0.20 0.09 -10.98
CA LEU A 1100 1.21 1.13 -10.74
C LEU A 1100 1.60 1.26 -9.27
N ILE A 1101 0.77 0.81 -8.34
CA ILE A 1101 1.17 0.63 -6.95
C ILE A 1101 2.21 -0.49 -6.85
N PHE A 1102 1.99 -1.61 -7.53
CA PHE A 1102 2.92 -2.75 -7.50
C PHE A 1102 4.18 -2.54 -8.35
N ASP A 1103 4.08 -1.85 -9.47
CA ASP A 1103 5.18 -1.48 -10.37
C ASP A 1103 4.92 -0.08 -10.95
N SER A 1104 5.42 0.93 -10.24
CA SER A 1104 5.27 2.34 -10.63
C SER A 1104 6.00 2.69 -11.94
N SER A 1105 6.86 1.79 -12.42
CA SER A 1105 7.59 1.92 -13.68
C SER A 1105 6.99 1.07 -14.81
N ASN A 1106 5.81 0.47 -14.61
CA ASN A 1106 5.16 -0.36 -15.61
C ASN A 1106 4.73 0.49 -16.82
N ASN A 1107 5.56 0.47 -17.88
CA ASN A 1107 5.35 1.31 -19.06
C ASN A 1107 4.03 1.00 -19.77
N ASP A 1108 3.63 -0.28 -19.83
CA ASP A 1108 2.39 -0.70 -20.49
C ASP A 1108 1.17 -0.15 -19.73
N ALA A 1109 1.18 -0.24 -18.40
CA ALA A 1109 0.13 0.33 -17.54
C ALA A 1109 0.08 1.86 -17.63
N LEU A 1110 1.22 2.55 -17.63
CA LEU A 1110 1.28 4.00 -17.82
C LEU A 1110 0.74 4.43 -19.20
N GLU A 1111 1.07 3.68 -20.25
CA GLU A 1111 0.58 3.96 -21.61
C GLU A 1111 -0.94 3.75 -21.72
N LEU A 1112 -1.45 2.64 -21.17
CA LEU A 1112 -2.89 2.38 -21.18
C LEU A 1112 -3.63 3.37 -20.27
N LEU A 1113 -3.07 3.76 -19.13
CA LEU A 1113 -3.64 4.78 -18.25
C LEU A 1113 -3.75 6.11 -18.98
N LYS A 1114 -2.72 6.51 -19.72
CA LYS A 1114 -2.78 7.70 -20.56
C LYS A 1114 -3.91 7.62 -21.58
N LYS A 1115 -4.09 6.48 -22.25
CA LYS A 1115 -5.21 6.26 -23.20
C LYS A 1115 -6.57 6.28 -22.50
N VAL A 1116 -6.68 5.72 -21.30
CA VAL A 1116 -7.89 5.76 -20.46
C VAL A 1116 -8.20 7.20 -20.08
N GLU A 1117 -7.20 7.98 -19.65
CA GLU A 1117 -7.35 9.39 -19.31
C GLU A 1117 -7.73 10.23 -20.54
N GLU A 1118 -7.09 10.02 -21.68
CA GLU A 1118 -7.46 10.64 -22.95
C GLU A 1118 -8.92 10.31 -23.31
N ARG A 1119 -9.34 9.05 -23.27
CA ARG A 1119 -10.74 8.68 -23.55
C ARG A 1119 -11.72 9.19 -22.51
N LEU A 1120 -11.37 9.27 -21.23
CA LEU A 1120 -12.20 9.87 -20.18
C LEU A 1120 -12.42 11.37 -20.41
N VAL A 1121 -11.44 12.03 -21.04
CA VAL A 1121 -11.55 13.43 -21.50
C VAL A 1121 -12.46 13.51 -22.73
N PHE A 1122 -12.38 12.56 -23.67
CA PHE A 1122 -13.20 12.53 -24.89
C PHE A 1122 -14.65 12.01 -24.70
N SER A 1123 -14.92 11.12 -23.74
CA SER A 1123 -16.28 10.58 -23.47
C SER A 1123 -17.14 11.55 -22.65
N LYS A 1124 -16.53 12.59 -22.09
CA LYS A 1124 -17.17 13.76 -21.47
C LYS A 1124 -17.17 14.96 -22.43
N GLY A 1125 -17.24 14.73 -23.74
CA GLY A 1125 -17.22 15.74 -24.79
C GLY A 1125 -18.46 15.72 -25.66
#